data_AF-A0A920CF47-F1
#
_entry.id   AF-A0A920CF47-F1
#
_cell.length_a   1.000
_cell.length_b   1.000
_cell.length_c   1.000
_cell.angle_alpha   90.00
_cell.angle_beta   90.00
_cell.angle_gamma   90.00
#
_symmetry.space_group_name_H-M   'P 1'
#
loop_
_entity.id
_entity.type
_entity.pdbx_description
1 polymer ?
#
loop_
_entity_poly.entity_id
_entity_poly.type
_entity_poly.pdbx_seq_one_letter_code
_entity_poly.pdbx_strand_id
1 'polypeptide(L)'
;MNLVKITEVTEKFGISSRTLRYYEQVGLLKSERPPFEKHRFYDSENINRLQQILVLRKMQISIKDILRIYESQDMETLVHSFVKRMEEIDDEISTLSQLKAFVSDFLNAMTAHGITHISALPLLYEKAQKEFLSASKQDLSMETLNSISDKLAKPLEMDIVTLPPMLMITSIRTDSRKSEVESFWDWLSANQIPFGKPGSRTMFEFQSGEDIVIMQKLPGQISDMQKCNESPEAFPFEYREFAGGLFAVSSTFADEDLGALQYRMLQSFDDNPSFEVDFLHNGSLRHEALIEAVFSPENNRERINIYVPVRQRKPNFVDYPEFEITESITYEEIERANPILQEYGVDFHKITPIYDPHFTVLENGQAEFIAWISERKLDTNVAVRLPFRVDMEFLAEEESEEYLWGTTEGSLWFSHGGCTYTMNAENYADKALKKHALSFQQPVLGNAFSYPEIGNIPHDRFNKLTWIVGEEHFAVILNGEVRFCGVSFPYMDMDLHLHTPETIIIGTNGQGKKRFRSIKISQLKTSAKTNTIQGALKMNVKQSNNTLPNLRQIIHPEYGQNYWFNGCASYLMECLNEQDFDYWFFAGLTGENFTQIYSKNGFRGNGLVDYRLSEKGNHHVIEEIFEKCGYACTFVPLKQALSNREMYVQMLIAYIDKGIPVILNDYGNNPHNRFGWGVLVGYADYGKTLLYMGGDGTVPDSISVEDLLPKGYTEQDDHCHGWLFIGEKQESKDLAEIYRERILTLPQLLTYEGENYCFGGKAFRAWADHIEKGYFEQITPEEFDNWGMHTVYVCCLATNSGGCKGFLDKALALDPNMTFISGIIELYRKTGHYWNDDNGTDLEALGGGFNVTLEALQDKSKRKKIADKLRAFADCMDEVTAVIERFKAK
;
A
#
# COMPACT_ATOMS: atom_id res chain seq x y z
N MET A 1 -48.22 2.43 3.76
CA MET A 1 -47.09 3.21 3.22
C MET A 1 -46.01 2.23 2.79
N ASN A 2 -45.52 2.31 1.56
CA ASN A 2 -44.44 1.45 1.07
C ASN A 2 -43.12 1.98 1.65
N LEU A 3 -42.65 1.34 2.71
CA LEU A 3 -41.38 1.61 3.37
C LEU A 3 -40.32 0.68 2.78
N VAL A 4 -39.21 1.24 2.31
CA VAL A 4 -38.09 0.48 1.72
C VAL A 4 -36.95 0.39 2.71
N LYS A 5 -36.46 -0.83 2.97
CA LYS A 5 -35.39 -1.08 3.93
C LYS A 5 -34.08 -0.49 3.42
N ILE A 6 -33.26 0.08 4.30
CA ILE A 6 -31.96 0.68 3.95
C ILE A 6 -31.08 -0.22 3.07
N THR A 7 -31.08 -1.53 3.27
CA THR A 7 -30.31 -2.50 2.45
C THR A 7 -30.79 -2.57 1.01
N GLU A 8 -32.11 -2.54 0.80
CA GLU A 8 -32.72 -2.52 -0.54
C GLU A 8 -32.44 -1.19 -1.25
N VAL A 9 -32.41 -0.08 -0.51
CA VAL A 9 -32.05 1.24 -1.06
C VAL A 9 -30.58 1.26 -1.51
N THR A 10 -29.67 0.70 -0.72
CA THR A 10 -28.24 0.66 -1.07
C THR A 10 -27.97 -0.19 -2.31
N GLU A 11 -28.62 -1.34 -2.43
CA GLU A 11 -28.50 -2.22 -3.59
C GLU A 11 -29.11 -1.57 -4.84
N LYS A 12 -30.30 -0.96 -4.70
CA LYS A 12 -31.02 -0.34 -5.82
C LYS A 12 -30.29 0.84 -6.45
N PHE A 13 -29.57 1.64 -5.66
CA PHE A 13 -28.95 2.88 -6.13
C PHE A 13 -27.42 2.83 -6.18
N GLY A 14 -26.81 1.69 -5.85
CA GLY A 14 -25.35 1.51 -5.90
C GLY A 14 -24.60 2.46 -4.97
N ILE A 15 -25.21 2.85 -3.85
CA ILE A 15 -24.64 3.78 -2.87
C ILE A 15 -24.50 3.09 -1.53
N SER A 16 -23.48 3.48 -0.77
CA SER A 16 -23.25 2.87 0.53
C SER A 16 -24.33 3.28 1.54
N SER A 17 -24.63 2.41 2.51
CA SER A 17 -25.50 2.80 3.64
C SER A 17 -24.91 3.95 4.45
N ARG A 18 -23.59 4.17 4.35
CA ARG A 18 -22.88 5.31 4.94
C ARG A 18 -23.25 6.62 4.25
N THR A 19 -23.35 6.63 2.92
CA THR A 19 -23.79 7.80 2.14
C THR A 19 -25.22 8.19 2.51
N LEU A 20 -26.13 7.23 2.67
CA LEU A 20 -27.50 7.46 3.14
C LEU A 20 -27.55 8.08 4.55
N ARG A 21 -26.77 7.54 5.49
CA ARG A 21 -26.67 8.08 6.85
C ARG A 21 -26.04 9.47 6.90
N TYR A 22 -25.05 9.73 6.04
CA TYR A 22 -24.47 11.06 5.92
C TYR A 22 -25.51 12.06 5.42
N TYR A 23 -26.30 11.71 4.40
CA TYR A 23 -27.40 12.55 3.93
C TYR A 23 -28.49 12.75 5.00
N GLU A 24 -28.74 11.77 5.87
CA GLU A 24 -29.58 11.98 7.05
C GLU A 24 -28.96 12.97 8.05
N GLN A 25 -27.67 12.79 8.37
CA GLN A 25 -26.95 13.61 9.34
C GLN A 25 -26.90 15.07 8.93
N VAL A 26 -26.67 15.35 7.64
CA VAL A 26 -26.68 16.73 7.14
C VAL A 26 -28.09 17.25 6.85
N GLY A 27 -29.14 16.47 7.10
CA GLY A 27 -30.54 16.91 6.97
C GLY A 27 -31.17 16.79 5.58
N LEU A 28 -30.49 16.15 4.62
CA LEU A 28 -30.98 15.93 3.25
C LEU A 28 -32.00 14.79 3.15
N LEU A 29 -31.98 13.82 4.05
CA LEU A 29 -32.92 12.69 4.11
C LEU A 29 -33.43 12.46 5.53
N LYS A 30 -34.55 11.75 5.65
CA LYS A 30 -35.09 11.24 6.91
C LYS A 30 -35.39 9.75 6.77
N SER A 31 -35.25 9.01 7.86
CA SER A 31 -35.70 7.62 7.93
C SER A 31 -36.65 7.39 9.08
N GLU A 32 -37.47 6.37 8.93
CA GLU A 32 -38.40 5.87 9.94
C GLU A 32 -37.91 4.53 10.50
N ARG A 33 -38.28 4.25 11.75
CA ARG A 33 -38.07 2.94 12.39
C ARG A 33 -39.41 2.41 12.89
N PRO A 34 -40.05 1.49 12.16
CA PRO A 34 -41.28 0.87 12.62
C PRO A 34 -41.07 0.14 13.96
N PRO A 35 -42.06 0.10 14.87
CA PRO A 35 -41.89 -0.46 16.22
C PRO A 35 -41.44 -1.93 16.26
N PHE A 36 -41.62 -2.66 15.16
CA PHE A 36 -41.34 -4.07 15.00
C PHE A 36 -39.98 -4.38 14.34
N GLU A 37 -39.19 -3.37 13.96
CA GLU A 37 -37.95 -3.58 13.21
C GLU A 37 -36.82 -2.63 13.64
N LYS A 38 -35.58 -3.14 13.69
CA LYS A 38 -34.41 -2.37 14.14
C LYS A 38 -33.72 -1.58 13.01
N HIS A 39 -34.12 -1.83 11.77
CA HIS A 39 -33.54 -1.22 10.58
C HIS A 39 -34.23 0.10 10.21
N ARG A 40 -33.47 0.98 9.53
CA ARG A 40 -33.99 2.21 8.94
C ARG A 40 -34.80 1.88 7.70
N PHE A 41 -35.94 2.55 7.56
CA PHE A 41 -36.76 2.53 6.37
C PHE A 41 -36.90 3.93 5.79
N TYR A 42 -37.00 3.99 4.48
CA TYR A 42 -37.24 5.22 3.74
C TYR A 42 -38.60 5.09 3.07
N ASP A 43 -39.43 6.11 3.21
CA ASP A 43 -40.66 6.22 2.46
C ASP A 43 -40.39 6.65 1.00
N SER A 44 -41.44 6.64 0.18
CA SER A 44 -41.33 7.01 -1.23
C SER A 44 -40.79 8.43 -1.45
N GLU A 45 -41.05 9.37 -0.54
CA GLU A 45 -40.59 10.75 -0.65
C GLU A 45 -39.07 10.83 -0.48
N ASN A 46 -38.52 10.16 0.54
CA ASN A 46 -37.09 10.09 0.77
C ASN A 46 -36.36 9.34 -0.36
N ILE A 47 -36.98 8.33 -0.96
CA ILE A 47 -36.42 7.65 -2.14
C ILE A 47 -36.33 8.58 -3.35
N ASN A 48 -37.37 9.39 -3.61
CA ASN A 48 -37.33 10.37 -4.70
C ASN A 48 -36.30 11.47 -4.45
N ARG A 49 -36.22 11.96 -3.21
CA ARG A 49 -35.23 12.98 -2.82
C ARG A 49 -33.80 12.46 -2.96
N LEU A 50 -33.55 11.21 -2.58
CA LEU A 50 -32.27 10.55 -2.79
C LEU A 50 -31.87 10.50 -4.27
N GLN A 51 -32.80 10.17 -5.18
CA GLN A 51 -32.52 10.16 -6.62
C GLN A 51 -32.05 11.52 -7.11
N GLN A 52 -32.71 12.60 -6.68
CA GLN A 52 -32.34 13.97 -7.04
C GLN A 52 -30.94 14.34 -6.53
N ILE A 53 -30.63 14.02 -5.27
CA ILE A 53 -29.29 14.25 -4.69
C ILE A 53 -28.20 13.53 -5.51
N LEU A 54 -28.44 12.29 -5.92
CA LEU A 54 -27.46 11.52 -6.70
C LEU A 54 -27.20 12.12 -8.09
N VAL A 55 -28.23 12.68 -8.73
CA VAL A 55 -28.07 13.38 -10.02
C VAL A 55 -27.18 14.62 -9.84
N LEU A 56 -27.47 15.46 -8.83
CA LEU A 56 -26.68 16.67 -8.55
C LEU A 56 -25.22 16.34 -8.21
N ARG A 57 -24.98 15.25 -7.46
CA ARG A 57 -23.62 14.79 -7.15
C ARG A 57 -22.87 14.26 -8.37
N LYS A 58 -23.55 13.63 -9.33
CA LYS A 58 -22.93 13.24 -10.61
C LYS A 58 -22.53 14.45 -11.45
N MET A 59 -23.22 15.58 -11.28
CA MET A 59 -22.86 16.86 -11.88
C MET A 59 -21.79 17.63 -11.06
N GLN A 60 -21.13 16.95 -10.10
CA GLN A 60 -20.09 17.50 -9.22
C GLN A 60 -20.54 18.66 -8.32
N ILE A 61 -21.84 18.87 -8.12
CA ILE A 61 -22.33 19.89 -7.19
C ILE A 61 -22.00 19.49 -5.75
N SER A 62 -21.49 20.45 -4.96
CA SER A 62 -21.11 20.21 -3.58
C SER A 62 -22.32 19.87 -2.71
N ILE A 63 -22.12 19.10 -1.64
CA ILE A 63 -23.20 18.78 -0.68
C ILE A 63 -23.72 20.07 0.01
N LYS A 64 -22.83 21.05 0.21
CA LYS A 64 -23.18 22.36 0.78
C LYS A 64 -24.17 23.12 -0.10
N ASP A 65 -23.99 23.07 -1.42
CA ASP A 65 -24.90 23.74 -2.35
C ASP A 65 -26.20 22.94 -2.53
N ILE A 66 -26.14 21.61 -2.49
CA ILE A 66 -27.34 20.75 -2.47
C ILE A 66 -28.20 21.07 -1.23
N LEU A 67 -27.59 21.29 -0.07
CA LEU A 67 -28.31 21.72 1.14
C LEU A 67 -29.02 23.06 0.92
N ARG A 68 -28.29 24.07 0.43
CA ARG A 68 -28.87 25.40 0.13
C ARG A 68 -30.03 25.33 -0.86
N ILE A 69 -29.92 24.49 -1.89
CA ILE A 69 -30.99 24.26 -2.89
C ILE A 69 -32.26 23.73 -2.21
N TYR A 70 -32.13 22.82 -1.25
CA TYR A 70 -33.28 22.28 -0.52
C TYR A 70 -33.80 23.20 0.60
N GLU A 71 -32.96 24.10 1.13
CA GLU A 71 -33.33 25.08 2.15
C GLU A 71 -34.06 26.30 1.57
N SER A 72 -33.69 26.76 0.37
CA SER A 72 -34.26 27.99 -0.20
C SER A 72 -35.55 27.79 -1.00
N GLN A 73 -35.89 26.56 -1.42
CA GLN A 73 -37.04 26.20 -2.28
C GLN A 73 -37.17 27.03 -3.59
N ASP A 74 -36.20 27.87 -3.93
CA ASP A 74 -36.21 28.74 -5.09
C ASP A 74 -35.35 28.17 -6.23
N MET A 75 -35.90 28.17 -7.44
CA MET A 75 -35.20 27.77 -8.66
C MET A 75 -33.96 28.63 -8.93
N GLU A 76 -33.92 29.87 -8.42
CA GLU A 76 -32.78 30.78 -8.59
C GLU A 76 -31.49 30.23 -7.94
N THR A 77 -31.58 29.59 -6.76
CA THR A 77 -30.41 29.01 -6.07
C THR A 77 -29.83 27.81 -6.83
N LEU A 78 -30.71 27.01 -7.43
CA LEU A 78 -30.33 25.86 -8.26
C LEU A 78 -29.66 26.33 -9.57
N VAL A 79 -30.27 27.31 -10.25
CA VAL A 79 -29.72 27.90 -11.49
C VAL A 79 -28.36 28.53 -11.20
N HIS A 80 -28.22 29.28 -10.11
CA HIS A 80 -26.95 29.90 -9.72
C HIS A 80 -25.85 28.84 -9.47
N SER A 81 -26.18 27.73 -8.81
CA SER A 81 -25.23 26.63 -8.58
C SER A 81 -24.79 25.95 -9.88
N PHE A 82 -25.68 25.81 -10.85
CA PHE A 82 -25.34 25.28 -12.17
C PHE A 82 -24.52 26.27 -13.00
N VAL A 83 -24.90 27.54 -13.03
CA VAL A 83 -24.16 28.60 -13.73
C VAL A 83 -22.74 28.69 -13.18
N LYS A 84 -22.58 28.71 -11.85
CA LYS A 84 -21.26 28.71 -11.22
C LYS A 84 -20.42 27.50 -11.63
N ARG A 85 -20.99 26.29 -11.65
CA ARG A 85 -20.23 25.11 -12.08
C ARG A 85 -19.89 25.15 -13.58
N MET A 86 -20.78 25.68 -14.42
CA MET A 86 -20.48 25.91 -15.83
C MET A 86 -19.32 26.89 -16.00
N GLU A 87 -19.32 28.00 -15.26
CA GLU A 87 -18.21 28.97 -15.26
C GLU A 87 -16.89 28.32 -14.83
N GLU A 88 -16.88 27.52 -13.76
CA GLU A 88 -15.68 26.76 -13.34
C GLU A 88 -15.19 25.79 -14.43
N ILE A 89 -16.10 25.07 -15.10
CA ILE A 89 -15.77 24.17 -16.21
C ILE A 89 -15.23 24.95 -17.41
N ASP A 90 -15.83 26.09 -17.74
CA ASP A 90 -15.40 26.96 -18.83
C ASP A 90 -14.00 27.54 -18.56
N ASP A 91 -13.70 27.90 -17.30
CA ASP A 91 -12.37 28.33 -16.86
C ASP A 91 -11.32 27.21 -16.94
N GLU A 92 -11.67 25.98 -16.53
CA GLU A 92 -10.82 24.79 -16.69
C GLU A 92 -10.54 24.53 -18.18
N ILE A 93 -11.57 24.57 -19.03
CA ILE A 93 -11.46 24.40 -20.49
C ILE A 93 -10.60 25.50 -21.10
N SER A 94 -10.79 26.76 -20.69
CA SER A 94 -10.00 27.90 -21.18
C SER A 94 -8.53 27.72 -20.84
N THR A 95 -8.22 27.32 -19.61
CA THR A 95 -6.84 27.09 -19.15
C THR A 95 -6.19 25.93 -19.89
N LEU A 96 -6.89 24.81 -20.05
CA LEU A 96 -6.41 23.66 -20.81
C LEU A 96 -6.24 23.98 -22.31
N SER A 97 -7.12 24.79 -22.86
CA SER A 97 -7.04 25.23 -24.26
C SER A 97 -5.85 26.16 -24.49
N GLN A 98 -5.56 27.05 -23.54
CA GLN A 98 -4.37 27.90 -23.57
C GLN A 98 -3.09 27.08 -23.48
N LEU A 99 -3.01 26.09 -22.58
CA LEU A 99 -1.87 25.19 -22.49
C LEU A 99 -1.68 24.39 -23.80
N LYS A 100 -2.79 23.87 -24.36
CA LYS A 100 -2.75 23.14 -25.63
C LYS A 100 -2.25 24.02 -26.78
N ALA A 101 -2.71 25.27 -26.85
CA ALA A 101 -2.23 26.24 -27.83
C ALA A 101 -0.73 26.49 -27.66
N PHE A 102 -0.27 26.68 -26.42
CA PHE A 102 1.14 26.87 -26.11
C PHE A 102 2.00 25.67 -26.55
N VAL A 103 1.61 24.45 -26.20
CA VAL A 103 2.32 23.22 -26.61
C VAL A 103 2.32 23.07 -28.13
N SER A 104 1.21 23.40 -28.79
CA SER A 104 1.09 23.34 -30.25
C SER A 104 2.00 24.37 -30.94
N ASP A 105 2.02 25.61 -30.45
CA ASP A 105 2.87 26.68 -30.99
C ASP A 105 4.35 26.36 -30.78
N PHE A 106 4.69 25.82 -29.61
CA PHE A 106 6.04 25.37 -29.30
C PHE A 106 6.48 24.21 -30.22
N LEU A 107 5.62 23.21 -30.42
CA LEU A 107 5.88 22.08 -31.31
C LEU A 107 6.00 22.51 -32.79
N ASN A 108 5.17 23.45 -33.22
CA ASN A 108 5.25 24.05 -34.56
C ASN A 108 6.57 24.80 -34.75
N ALA A 109 7.00 25.60 -33.75
CA ALA A 109 8.26 26.31 -33.79
C ALA A 109 9.46 25.34 -33.81
N MET A 110 9.44 24.28 -33.00
CA MET A 110 10.47 23.23 -33.03
C MET A 110 10.58 22.57 -34.41
N THR A 111 9.43 22.25 -35.03
CA THR A 111 9.37 21.62 -36.34
C THR A 111 9.85 22.56 -37.45
N ALA A 112 9.41 23.82 -37.44
CA ALA A 112 9.79 24.84 -38.43
C ALA A 112 11.29 25.17 -38.38
N HIS A 113 11.91 25.07 -37.21
CA HIS A 113 13.33 25.34 -37.02
C HIS A 113 14.21 24.08 -36.98
N GLY A 114 13.64 22.89 -37.24
CA GLY A 114 14.39 21.64 -37.34
C GLY A 114 15.12 21.24 -36.06
N ILE A 115 14.56 21.54 -34.89
CA ILE A 115 15.20 21.32 -33.60
C ILE A 115 15.08 19.84 -33.22
N THR A 116 16.21 19.13 -33.26
CA THR A 116 16.30 17.70 -32.95
C THR A 116 16.98 17.39 -31.62
N HIS A 117 17.50 18.41 -30.92
CA HIS A 117 18.24 18.25 -29.66
C HIS A 117 17.74 19.22 -28.57
N ILE A 118 17.55 18.70 -27.35
CA ILE A 118 17.06 19.44 -26.16
C ILE A 118 17.90 20.68 -25.82
N SER A 119 19.21 20.65 -26.12
CA SER A 119 20.13 21.76 -25.83
C SER A 119 19.83 23.05 -26.62
N ALA A 120 18.98 22.99 -27.64
CA ALA A 120 18.60 24.15 -28.44
C ALA A 120 17.25 24.78 -27.99
N LEU A 121 16.58 24.22 -26.98
CA LEU A 121 15.32 24.75 -26.44
C LEU A 121 15.42 26.18 -25.87
N PRO A 122 16.47 26.57 -25.12
CA PRO A 122 16.60 27.95 -24.61
C PRO A 122 16.76 28.98 -25.74
N LEU A 123 17.50 28.63 -26.79
CA LEU A 123 17.72 29.46 -27.98
C LEU A 123 16.43 29.62 -28.80
N LEU A 124 15.58 28.59 -28.82
CA LEU A 124 14.28 28.64 -29.47
C LEU A 124 13.28 29.49 -28.67
N TYR A 125 13.36 29.47 -27.35
CA TYR A 125 12.57 30.33 -26.47
C TYR A 125 12.89 31.82 -26.69
N GLU A 126 14.16 32.22 -26.70
CA GLU A 126 14.58 33.61 -26.98
C GLU A 126 14.17 34.08 -28.39
N LYS A 127 14.22 33.17 -29.37
CA LYS A 127 13.92 33.49 -30.78
C LYS A 127 12.42 33.54 -31.04
N ALA A 128 11.64 32.62 -30.45
CA ALA A 128 10.18 32.65 -30.45
C ALA A 128 9.66 33.89 -29.73
N GLN A 129 10.25 34.30 -28.61
CA GLN A 129 9.87 35.55 -27.91
C GLN A 129 10.05 36.79 -28.81
N LYS A 130 11.12 36.84 -29.62
CA LYS A 130 11.36 37.93 -30.58
C LYS A 130 10.42 37.92 -31.78
N GLU A 131 10.06 36.77 -32.32
CA GLU A 131 9.20 36.66 -33.50
C GLU A 131 7.69 36.75 -33.15
N PHE A 132 7.24 36.23 -32.00
CA PHE A 132 5.83 36.25 -31.58
C PHE A 132 5.33 37.63 -31.11
N LEU A 133 6.22 38.54 -30.68
CA LEU A 133 5.89 39.96 -30.43
C LEU A 133 5.31 40.67 -31.67
N SER A 134 5.46 40.09 -32.87
CA SER A 134 4.97 40.67 -34.12
C SER A 134 3.66 40.08 -34.65
N ALA A 135 3.16 38.96 -34.12
CA ALA A 135 2.10 38.19 -34.80
C ALA A 135 0.95 37.61 -33.94
N SER A 136 0.93 37.72 -32.61
CA SER A 136 -0.29 37.38 -31.84
C SER A 136 -0.42 38.16 -30.52
N LYS A 137 -1.66 38.32 -30.02
CA LYS A 137 -2.00 39.11 -28.81
C LYS A 137 -1.70 38.40 -27.47
N GLN A 138 -1.01 37.26 -27.45
CA GLN A 138 -0.64 36.58 -26.21
C GLN A 138 0.88 36.66 -25.98
N ASP A 139 1.26 37.34 -24.89
CA ASP A 139 2.64 37.40 -24.40
C ASP A 139 3.10 36.00 -23.95
N LEU A 140 3.99 35.37 -24.73
CA LEU A 140 4.78 34.21 -24.30
C LEU A 140 5.86 34.67 -23.30
N SER A 141 5.45 35.11 -22.11
CA SER A 141 6.37 35.41 -21.01
C SER A 141 6.48 34.22 -20.04
N MET A 142 7.62 34.11 -19.35
CA MET A 142 7.82 33.14 -18.28
C MET A 142 6.80 33.33 -17.14
N GLU A 143 6.36 34.57 -16.90
CA GLU A 143 5.31 34.88 -15.92
C GLU A 143 3.95 34.28 -16.32
N THR A 144 3.58 34.33 -17.61
CA THR A 144 2.33 33.74 -18.10
C THR A 144 2.35 32.21 -17.94
N LEU A 145 3.47 31.56 -18.26
CA LEU A 145 3.65 30.11 -18.07
C LEU A 145 3.64 29.71 -16.60
N ASN A 146 4.32 30.46 -15.74
CA ASN A 146 4.27 30.23 -14.30
C ASN A 146 2.85 30.41 -13.77
N SER A 147 2.11 31.43 -14.22
CA SER A 147 0.71 31.64 -13.81
C SER A 147 -0.24 30.52 -14.28
N ILE A 148 -0.01 29.97 -15.47
CA ILE A 148 -0.77 28.83 -16.02
C ILE A 148 -0.38 27.55 -15.25
N SER A 149 0.91 27.36 -14.97
CA SER A 149 1.44 26.28 -14.15
C SER A 149 0.86 26.31 -12.73
N ASP A 150 0.81 27.49 -12.09
CA ASP A 150 0.24 27.69 -10.76
C ASP A 150 -1.27 27.45 -10.72
N LYS A 151 -2.01 27.85 -11.77
CA LYS A 151 -3.45 27.58 -11.93
C LYS A 151 -3.76 26.11 -12.21
N LEU A 152 -2.83 25.39 -12.84
CA LEU A 152 -2.91 23.96 -13.13
C LEU A 152 -2.24 23.10 -12.05
N ALA A 153 -1.49 23.72 -11.13
CA ALA A 153 -0.75 23.01 -10.11
C ALA A 153 -1.74 22.26 -9.23
N LYS A 154 -1.38 21.03 -8.88
CA LYS A 154 -2.19 20.17 -8.02
C LYS A 154 -2.58 20.94 -6.75
N PRO A 155 -3.76 20.63 -6.18
CA PRO A 155 -4.12 21.09 -4.84
C PRO A 155 -2.96 20.82 -3.90
N LEU A 156 -2.58 21.83 -3.12
CA LEU A 156 -1.46 21.73 -2.20
C LEU A 156 -1.86 20.79 -1.06
N GLU A 157 -1.48 19.52 -1.18
CA GLU A 157 -1.66 18.54 -0.12
C GLU A 157 -0.54 18.75 0.90
N MET A 158 -0.93 19.14 2.11
CA MET A 158 -0.03 19.35 3.24
C MET A 158 -0.52 18.59 4.45
N ASP A 159 0.41 17.99 5.16
CA ASP A 159 0.20 17.45 6.49
C ASP A 159 0.83 18.36 7.54
N ILE A 160 0.19 18.50 8.70
CA ILE A 160 0.81 19.11 9.86
C ILE A 160 1.43 18.01 10.71
N VAL A 161 2.75 18.04 10.88
CA VAL A 161 3.50 17.07 11.67
C VAL A 161 4.23 17.74 12.81
N THR A 162 4.48 16.98 13.88
CA THR A 162 5.35 17.41 14.97
C THR A 162 6.73 16.76 14.81
N LEU A 163 7.79 17.57 14.80
CA LEU A 163 9.16 17.11 14.95
C LEU A 163 9.60 17.28 16.42
N PRO A 164 10.17 16.25 17.07
CA PRO A 164 10.61 16.36 18.44
C PRO A 164 11.90 17.21 18.55
N PRO A 165 12.25 17.69 19.76
CA PRO A 165 13.57 18.23 20.02
C PRO A 165 14.66 17.17 19.76
N MET A 166 15.77 17.58 19.11
CA MET A 166 16.86 16.68 18.71
C MET A 166 18.21 17.38 18.81
N LEU A 167 19.24 16.66 19.26
CA LEU A 167 20.61 17.12 19.06
C LEU A 167 21.08 16.71 17.67
N MET A 168 21.49 17.70 16.89
CA MET A 168 21.86 17.53 15.50
C MET A 168 23.32 17.95 15.28
N ILE A 169 23.98 17.28 14.34
CA ILE A 169 25.28 17.69 13.80
C ILE A 169 25.09 18.14 12.35
N THR A 170 25.74 19.22 11.94
CA THR A 170 25.60 19.79 10.61
C THR A 170 26.87 19.62 9.78
N SER A 171 26.77 19.68 8.46
CA SER A 171 27.93 19.71 7.56
C SER A 171 28.77 20.99 7.64
N ILE A 172 28.39 21.94 8.51
CA ILE A 172 29.15 23.19 8.71
C ILE A 172 30.37 22.87 9.56
N ARG A 173 31.56 23.23 9.06
CA ARG A 173 32.78 23.05 9.85
C ARG A 173 32.95 24.12 10.92
N THR A 174 33.49 23.72 12.06
CA THR A 174 33.73 24.62 13.19
C THR A 174 34.83 25.66 12.89
N ASP A 175 35.79 25.32 12.03
CA ASP A 175 36.93 26.17 11.66
C ASP A 175 36.62 27.14 10.52
N SER A 176 36.02 26.65 9.43
CA SER A 176 35.77 27.44 8.21
C SER A 176 34.40 28.13 8.20
N ARG A 177 33.45 27.65 9.04
CA ARG A 177 32.04 28.07 9.05
C ARG A 177 31.33 27.92 7.70
N LYS A 178 31.86 27.07 6.82
CA LYS A 178 31.24 26.68 5.55
C LYS A 178 30.77 25.24 5.60
N SER A 179 29.74 24.96 4.81
CA SER A 179 29.25 23.59 4.62
C SER A 179 30.24 22.79 3.78
N GLU A 180 30.71 21.65 4.29
CA GLU A 180 31.48 20.65 3.55
C GLU A 180 30.78 19.30 3.60
N VAL A 181 29.92 19.06 2.60
CA VAL A 181 29.07 17.87 2.54
C VAL A 181 29.87 16.58 2.38
N GLU A 182 30.86 16.53 1.48
CA GLU A 182 31.66 15.33 1.24
C GLU A 182 32.46 14.90 2.47
N SER A 183 33.18 15.83 3.11
CA SER A 183 33.96 15.52 4.31
C SER A 183 33.07 15.16 5.50
N PHE A 184 31.83 15.69 5.54
CA PHE A 184 30.83 15.32 6.54
C PHE A 184 30.36 13.87 6.38
N TRP A 185 30.11 13.42 5.14
CA TRP A 185 29.77 12.02 4.87
C TRP A 185 30.88 11.05 5.29
N ASP A 186 32.13 11.37 4.93
CA ASP A 186 33.30 10.57 5.31
C ASP A 186 33.43 10.47 6.83
N TRP A 187 33.21 11.59 7.54
CA TRP A 187 33.32 11.63 9.00
C TRP A 187 32.20 10.85 9.70
N LEU A 188 30.95 10.97 9.24
CA LEU A 188 29.83 10.18 9.77
C LEU A 188 30.10 8.67 9.60
N SER A 189 30.59 8.27 8.43
CA SER A 189 30.94 6.88 8.12
C SER A 189 32.08 6.37 9.01
N ALA A 190 33.17 7.15 9.15
CA ALA A 190 34.32 6.81 9.98
C ALA A 190 33.95 6.64 11.47
N ASN A 191 32.96 7.41 11.95
CA ASN A 191 32.46 7.34 13.32
C ASN A 191 31.26 6.38 13.49
N GLN A 192 30.91 5.61 12.45
CA GLN A 192 29.79 4.66 12.46
C GLN A 192 28.45 5.30 12.86
N ILE A 193 28.27 6.58 12.54
CA ILE A 193 27.02 7.28 12.76
C ILE A 193 26.09 6.89 11.60
N PRO A 194 24.95 6.25 11.87
CA PRO A 194 24.07 5.79 10.82
C PRO A 194 23.46 6.97 10.07
N PHE A 195 23.49 6.90 8.74
CA PHE A 195 22.73 7.81 7.90
C PHE A 195 21.22 7.61 8.15
N GLY A 196 20.49 8.71 8.31
CA GLY A 196 19.04 8.69 8.33
C GLY A 196 18.48 7.92 7.14
N LYS A 197 17.48 7.07 7.38
CA LYS A 197 16.76 6.38 6.30
C LYS A 197 15.78 7.37 5.65
N PRO A 198 15.41 7.18 4.36
CA PRO A 198 14.41 8.04 3.73
C PRO A 198 13.10 8.07 4.55
N GLY A 199 12.62 9.28 4.86
CA GLY A 199 11.43 9.51 5.69
C GLY A 199 11.58 9.21 7.20
N SER A 200 12.80 8.97 7.68
CA SER A 200 13.06 8.67 9.10
C SER A 200 12.96 9.88 10.04
N ARG A 201 12.91 11.10 9.50
CA ARG A 201 12.93 12.39 10.20
C ARG A 201 14.15 12.54 11.10
N THR A 202 15.29 12.02 10.64
CA THR A 202 16.57 12.07 11.36
C THR A 202 17.69 12.71 10.56
N MET A 203 17.46 13.00 9.28
CA MET A 203 18.39 13.72 8.42
C MET A 203 17.61 14.74 7.62
N PHE A 204 18.13 15.96 7.54
CA PHE A 204 17.50 17.06 6.82
C PHE A 204 18.54 17.85 6.05
N GLU A 205 18.10 18.45 4.97
CA GLU A 205 18.84 19.44 4.20
C GLU A 205 18.17 20.80 4.37
N PHE A 206 18.94 21.88 4.42
CA PHE A 206 18.38 23.23 4.40
C PHE A 206 19.36 24.21 3.76
N GLN A 207 18.81 25.30 3.23
CA GLN A 207 19.58 26.37 2.62
C GLN A 207 20.03 27.38 3.68
N SER A 208 21.33 27.66 3.77
CA SER A 208 21.90 28.69 4.64
C SER A 208 22.74 29.66 3.82
N GLY A 209 22.13 30.76 3.36
CA GLY A 209 22.78 31.67 2.41
C GLY A 209 22.92 31.00 1.04
N GLU A 210 24.13 30.94 0.48
CA GLU A 210 24.41 30.22 -0.77
C GLU A 210 24.77 28.73 -0.55
N ASP A 211 25.02 28.32 0.70
CA ASP A 211 25.45 26.95 1.04
C ASP A 211 24.25 26.03 1.33
N ILE A 212 24.33 24.78 0.83
CA ILE A 212 23.45 23.68 1.23
C ILE A 212 24.05 23.01 2.48
N VAL A 213 23.26 22.88 3.54
CA VAL A 213 23.69 22.28 4.81
C VAL A 213 22.92 20.99 5.05
N ILE A 214 23.65 19.91 5.34
CA ILE A 214 23.08 18.65 5.81
C ILE A 214 23.10 18.65 7.33
N MET A 215 22.01 18.18 7.93
CA MET A 215 21.83 18.08 9.36
C MET A 215 21.40 16.64 9.73
N GLN A 216 22.22 15.95 10.53
CA GLN A 216 21.98 14.57 10.97
C GLN A 216 21.73 14.51 12.48
N LYS A 217 20.72 13.76 12.90
CA LYS A 217 20.43 13.47 14.30
C LYS A 217 21.52 12.60 14.90
N LEU A 218 22.02 12.99 16.07
CA LEU A 218 22.98 12.20 16.80
C LEU A 218 22.33 11.08 17.63
N PRO A 219 22.96 9.90 17.71
CA PRO A 219 22.56 8.85 18.64
C PRO A 219 22.64 9.33 20.10
N GLY A 220 21.72 8.86 20.96
CA GLY A 220 21.64 9.26 22.37
C GLY A 220 22.88 8.95 23.24
N GLN A 221 23.83 8.16 22.74
CA GLN A 221 25.11 7.90 23.41
C GLN A 221 26.15 9.02 23.19
N ILE A 222 25.96 9.82 22.14
CA ILE A 222 26.84 10.92 21.69
C ILE A 222 26.15 12.29 21.93
N SER A 223 24.97 12.30 22.57
CA SER A 223 24.13 13.51 22.68
C SER A 223 24.56 14.51 23.76
N ASP A 224 25.83 14.50 24.17
CA ASP A 224 26.37 15.40 25.19
C ASP A 224 27.20 16.51 24.53
N MET A 225 26.60 17.69 24.39
CA MET A 225 27.21 18.86 23.75
C MET A 225 28.51 19.29 24.45
N GLN A 226 28.66 19.00 25.75
CA GLN A 226 29.85 19.34 26.52
C GLN A 226 31.05 18.47 26.11
N LYS A 227 30.82 17.17 25.87
CA LYS A 227 31.86 16.25 25.33
C LYS A 227 32.25 16.57 23.90
N CYS A 228 31.30 17.02 23.06
CA CYS A 228 31.59 17.42 21.69
C CYS A 228 32.48 18.67 21.62
N ASN A 229 32.27 19.63 22.54
CA ASN A 229 33.05 20.87 22.60
C ASN A 229 34.45 20.69 23.21
N GLU A 230 34.70 19.61 23.97
CA GLU A 230 35.99 19.33 24.64
C GLU A 230 37.08 18.79 23.69
N SER A 231 36.75 18.35 22.47
CA SER A 231 37.74 17.89 21.47
C SER A 231 37.39 18.32 20.04
N PRO A 232 37.74 19.56 19.64
CA PRO A 232 37.52 20.08 18.29
C PRO A 232 38.20 19.26 17.18
N GLU A 233 39.30 18.57 17.49
CA GLU A 233 39.99 17.67 16.55
C GLU A 233 39.22 16.36 16.31
N ALA A 234 38.43 15.90 17.28
CA ALA A 234 37.60 14.69 17.16
C ALA A 234 36.25 14.99 16.50
N PHE A 235 35.79 16.24 16.58
CA PHE A 235 34.47 16.69 16.18
C PHE A 235 34.55 17.98 15.34
N PRO A 236 34.91 17.89 14.05
CA PRO A 236 35.21 19.05 13.19
C PRO A 236 33.97 19.80 12.67
N PHE A 237 32.77 19.35 13.04
CA PHE A 237 31.48 19.82 12.53
C PHE A 237 30.61 20.43 13.63
N GLU A 238 29.72 21.35 13.27
CA GLU A 238 28.91 22.11 14.22
C GLU A 238 27.74 21.31 14.79
N TYR A 239 27.53 21.43 16.11
CA TYR A 239 26.41 20.83 16.84
C TYR A 239 25.35 21.87 17.15
N ARG A 240 24.08 21.51 16.98
CA ARG A 240 22.95 22.39 17.30
C ARG A 240 21.84 21.62 18.00
N GLU A 241 21.22 22.26 18.97
CA GLU A 241 19.97 21.81 19.54
C GLU A 241 18.83 22.26 18.61
N PHE A 242 18.18 21.29 17.97
CA PHE A 242 16.97 21.52 17.21
C PHE A 242 15.78 21.43 18.16
N ALA A 243 15.10 22.54 18.40
CA ALA A 243 14.01 22.62 19.38
C ALA A 243 12.76 21.80 19.00
N GLY A 244 12.65 21.36 17.74
CA GLY A 244 11.43 20.73 17.24
C GLY A 244 10.30 21.74 17.05
N GLY A 245 9.08 21.24 16.85
CA GLY A 245 7.90 22.08 16.65
C GLY A 245 6.90 21.48 15.66
N LEU A 246 5.90 22.28 15.29
CA LEU A 246 4.95 21.93 14.25
C LEU A 246 5.51 22.37 12.88
N PHE A 247 5.35 21.50 11.89
CA PHE A 247 5.78 21.74 10.52
C PHE A 247 4.65 21.36 9.57
N ALA A 248 4.39 22.22 8.59
CA ALA A 248 3.62 21.88 7.41
C ALA A 248 4.53 21.14 6.43
N VAL A 249 4.08 19.99 5.95
CA VAL A 249 4.88 19.11 5.11
C VAL A 249 4.18 18.86 3.80
N SER A 250 4.87 19.07 2.69
CA SER A 250 4.41 18.68 1.37
C SER A 250 5.46 17.85 0.66
N SER A 251 5.03 16.83 -0.09
CA SER A 251 5.92 15.99 -0.88
C SER A 251 5.98 16.46 -2.32
N THR A 252 7.18 16.47 -2.89
CA THR A 252 7.43 16.77 -4.30
C THR A 252 8.60 15.93 -4.81
N PHE A 253 8.92 16.02 -6.09
CA PHE A 253 10.13 15.45 -6.65
C PHE A 253 11.24 16.49 -6.67
N ALA A 254 12.49 16.05 -6.47
CA ALA A 254 13.64 16.94 -6.37
C ALA A 254 13.93 17.74 -7.67
N ASP A 255 13.36 17.32 -8.81
CA ASP A 255 13.48 17.98 -10.11
C ASP A 255 12.38 19.04 -10.36
N GLU A 256 11.43 19.22 -9.43
CA GLU A 256 10.40 20.26 -9.48
C GLU A 256 10.88 21.58 -8.84
N ASP A 257 10.16 22.68 -9.08
CA ASP A 257 10.51 23.99 -8.51
C ASP A 257 10.18 24.05 -7.00
N LEU A 258 11.18 23.71 -6.19
CA LEU A 258 11.07 23.68 -4.73
C LEU A 258 10.79 25.06 -4.14
N GLY A 259 11.31 26.12 -4.78
CA GLY A 259 11.10 27.50 -4.36
C GLY A 259 9.65 27.94 -4.56
N ALA A 260 9.07 27.63 -5.73
CA ALA A 260 7.66 27.88 -6.01
C ALA A 260 6.75 27.10 -5.07
N LEU A 261 7.07 25.83 -4.77
CA LEU A 261 6.31 25.03 -3.83
C LEU A 261 6.38 25.62 -2.40
N GLN A 262 7.58 25.94 -1.92
CA GLN A 262 7.77 26.57 -0.61
C GLN A 262 6.98 27.88 -0.50
N TYR A 263 7.02 28.72 -1.54
CA TYR A 263 6.27 29.97 -1.58
C TYR A 263 4.75 29.74 -1.49
N ARG A 264 4.22 28.79 -2.26
CA ARG A 264 2.80 28.40 -2.20
C ARG A 264 2.42 27.84 -0.83
N MET A 265 3.30 27.05 -0.20
CA MET A 265 3.12 26.60 1.18
C MET A 265 3.01 27.78 2.14
N LEU A 266 3.90 28.77 2.05
CA LEU A 266 3.84 29.97 2.90
C LEU A 266 2.52 30.74 2.70
N GLN A 267 2.14 31.03 1.46
CA GLN A 267 0.90 31.75 1.13
C GLN A 267 -0.36 31.04 1.65
N SER A 268 -0.36 29.71 1.67
CA SER A 268 -1.52 28.94 2.14
C SER A 268 -1.86 29.18 3.62
N PHE A 269 -0.95 29.78 4.39
CA PHE A 269 -1.13 30.10 5.81
C PHE A 269 -1.49 31.56 6.08
N ASP A 270 -1.52 32.43 5.05
CA ASP A 270 -1.87 33.85 5.22
C ASP A 270 -3.31 34.01 5.76
N ASP A 271 -4.25 33.26 5.19
CA ASP A 271 -5.68 33.23 5.55
C ASP A 271 -6.11 31.95 6.30
N ASN A 272 -5.16 31.09 6.70
CA ASN A 272 -5.49 29.84 7.37
C ASN A 272 -6.02 30.10 8.80
N PRO A 273 -7.21 29.59 9.17
CA PRO A 273 -7.83 29.90 10.46
C PRO A 273 -7.17 29.19 11.65
N SER A 274 -6.44 28.10 11.42
CA SER A 274 -5.93 27.21 12.46
C SER A 274 -4.42 27.30 12.67
N PHE A 275 -3.65 27.64 11.64
CA PHE A 275 -2.20 27.68 11.68
C PHE A 275 -1.66 28.93 10.99
N GLU A 276 -0.49 29.37 11.42
CA GLU A 276 0.28 30.43 10.77
C GLU A 276 1.74 30.02 10.70
N VAL A 277 2.49 30.61 9.76
CA VAL A 277 3.92 30.39 9.64
C VAL A 277 4.62 30.93 10.90
N ASP A 278 5.55 30.14 11.46
CA ASP A 278 6.26 30.52 12.68
C ASP A 278 7.47 31.40 12.37
N PHE A 279 7.22 32.70 12.26
CA PHE A 279 8.25 33.73 12.12
C PHE A 279 8.80 34.21 13.47
N LEU A 280 10.09 34.55 13.48
CA LEU A 280 10.75 35.34 14.51
C LEU A 280 10.44 36.84 14.31
N HIS A 281 10.67 37.65 15.35
CA HIS A 281 10.38 39.10 15.33
C HIS A 281 11.14 39.88 14.24
N ASN A 282 12.24 39.34 13.74
CA ASN A 282 13.06 39.90 12.66
C ASN A 282 12.55 39.51 11.26
N GLY A 283 11.46 38.74 11.15
CA GLY A 283 10.88 38.26 9.89
C GLY A 283 11.51 36.99 9.33
N SER A 284 12.54 36.41 9.96
CA SER A 284 13.06 35.11 9.55
C SER A 284 12.18 33.98 10.11
N LEU A 285 12.17 32.82 9.45
CA LEU A 285 11.50 31.63 10.01
C LEU A 285 12.19 31.20 11.33
N ARG A 286 11.43 30.62 12.26
CA ARG A 286 11.96 30.08 13.52
C ARG A 286 12.94 28.93 13.28
N HIS A 287 12.67 28.13 12.27
CA HIS A 287 13.56 27.11 11.72
C HIS A 287 13.66 27.31 10.21
N GLU A 288 14.79 26.98 9.61
CA GLU A 288 14.91 26.93 8.16
C GLU A 288 13.89 25.94 7.57
N ALA A 289 13.48 26.15 6.32
CA ALA A 289 12.70 25.15 5.63
C ALA A 289 13.58 23.91 5.41
N LEU A 290 13.10 22.77 5.88
CA LEU A 290 13.87 21.53 5.84
C LEU A 290 13.43 20.69 4.64
N ILE A 291 14.38 20.01 4.03
CA ILE A 291 14.18 19.05 2.97
C ILE A 291 14.60 17.68 3.49
N GLU A 292 13.81 16.66 3.19
CA GLU A 292 14.13 15.28 3.56
C GLU A 292 13.89 14.36 2.37
N ALA A 293 14.87 13.52 2.04
CA ALA A 293 14.68 12.43 1.09
C ALA A 293 13.66 11.41 1.61
N VAL A 294 12.73 10.99 0.76
CA VAL A 294 11.76 9.94 1.06
C VAL A 294 11.78 8.85 0.00
N PHE A 295 11.17 7.70 0.29
CA PHE A 295 11.08 6.63 -0.70
C PHE A 295 10.34 7.10 -1.95
N SER A 296 11.04 7.06 -3.08
CA SER A 296 10.42 7.32 -4.37
C SER A 296 9.79 6.04 -4.92
N PRO A 297 8.52 6.07 -5.34
CA PRO A 297 7.90 4.95 -6.04
C PRO A 297 8.34 4.84 -7.52
N GLU A 298 9.03 5.87 -8.04
CA GLU A 298 9.55 5.91 -9.41
C GLU A 298 11.06 5.66 -9.41
N ASN A 299 11.53 4.67 -10.15
CA ASN A 299 12.96 4.29 -10.16
C ASN A 299 13.92 5.39 -10.64
N ASN A 300 13.40 6.45 -11.28
CA ASN A 300 14.21 7.45 -11.98
C ASN A 300 14.07 8.88 -11.43
N ARG A 301 13.24 9.11 -10.41
CA ARG A 301 13.04 10.45 -9.81
C ARG A 301 13.16 10.35 -8.32
N GLU A 302 13.89 11.28 -7.70
CA GLU A 302 14.01 11.35 -6.25
C GLU A 302 12.82 12.11 -5.66
N ARG A 303 12.22 11.54 -4.61
CA ARG A 303 11.08 12.15 -3.92
C ARG A 303 11.57 12.73 -2.60
N ILE A 304 11.11 13.94 -2.30
CA ILE A 304 11.47 14.68 -1.10
C ILE A 304 10.23 15.22 -0.39
N ASN A 305 10.40 15.53 0.90
CA ASN A 305 9.46 16.30 1.70
C ASN A 305 10.06 17.67 2.00
N ILE A 306 9.26 18.73 1.83
CA ILE A 306 9.57 20.09 2.29
C ILE A 306 8.80 20.34 3.59
N TYR A 307 9.51 20.80 4.62
CA TYR A 307 8.97 21.15 5.92
C TYR A 307 9.05 22.66 6.12
N VAL A 308 7.91 23.32 6.33
CA VAL A 308 7.82 24.74 6.69
C VAL A 308 7.36 24.84 8.14
N PRO A 309 8.08 25.56 9.02
CA PRO A 309 7.69 25.69 10.42
C PRO A 309 6.39 26.48 10.54
N VAL A 310 5.44 25.93 11.28
CA VAL A 310 4.15 26.56 11.57
C VAL A 310 3.89 26.51 13.06
N ARG A 311 2.95 27.35 13.50
CA ARG A 311 2.40 27.29 14.85
C ARG A 311 0.89 27.37 14.78
N GLN A 312 0.23 26.80 15.78
CA GLN A 312 -1.22 26.90 15.87
C GLN A 312 -1.59 28.36 16.15
N ARG A 313 -2.53 28.91 15.38
CA ARG A 313 -3.14 30.21 15.69
C ARG A 313 -3.90 30.06 17.00
N LYS A 314 -3.79 31.06 17.86
CA LYS A 314 -4.71 31.16 19.00
C LYS A 314 -6.12 31.35 18.44
N PRO A 315 -7.11 30.51 18.80
CA PRO A 315 -8.47 30.69 18.33
C PRO A 315 -8.95 32.09 18.70
N ASN A 316 -9.51 32.83 17.74
CA ASN A 316 -10.12 34.12 18.02
C ASN A 316 -11.57 33.88 18.48
N PHE A 317 -11.93 34.39 19.66
CA PHE A 317 -13.26 34.17 20.23
C PHE A 317 -14.39 34.79 19.39
N VAL A 318 -14.09 35.78 18.53
CA VAL A 318 -15.06 36.42 17.61
C VAL A 318 -15.59 35.43 16.56
N ASP A 319 -14.85 34.36 16.27
CA ASP A 319 -15.22 33.38 15.25
C ASP A 319 -16.19 32.29 15.76
N TYR A 320 -16.55 32.34 17.05
CA TYR A 320 -17.40 31.36 17.70
C TYR A 320 -18.76 31.95 18.12
N PRO A 321 -19.85 31.17 18.09
CA PRO A 321 -21.15 31.62 18.56
C PRO A 321 -21.12 31.96 20.06
N GLU A 322 -21.96 32.90 20.47
CA GLU A 322 -22.16 33.21 21.90
C GLU A 322 -22.82 32.04 22.64
N PHE A 323 -22.49 31.88 23.92
CA PHE A 323 -23.11 30.89 24.79
C PHE A 323 -24.43 31.41 25.35
N GLU A 324 -25.25 30.51 25.88
CA GLU A 324 -26.57 30.84 26.43
C GLU A 324 -26.58 30.75 27.95
N ILE A 325 -27.23 31.70 28.64
CA ILE A 325 -27.42 31.68 30.10
C ILE A 325 -28.79 31.06 30.40
N THR A 326 -28.83 30.10 31.33
CA THR A 326 -30.07 29.41 31.74
C THR A 326 -30.48 29.85 33.15
N GLU A 327 -31.63 30.51 33.27
CA GLU A 327 -32.17 30.99 34.55
C GLU A 327 -33.13 29.99 35.24
N SER A 328 -33.62 28.98 34.51
CA SER A 328 -34.64 28.03 34.99
C SER A 328 -34.13 26.59 35.11
N ILE A 329 -33.00 26.40 35.78
CA ILE A 329 -32.41 25.07 36.02
C ILE A 329 -32.12 24.86 37.51
N THR A 330 -32.40 23.64 38.00
CA THR A 330 -32.16 23.25 39.40
C THR A 330 -30.76 22.66 39.61
N TYR A 331 -30.25 22.73 40.84
CA TYR A 331 -28.96 22.12 41.20
C TYR A 331 -28.95 20.61 40.91
N GLU A 332 -30.06 19.90 41.18
CA GLU A 332 -30.20 18.46 40.95
C GLU A 332 -30.13 18.08 39.47
N GLU A 333 -30.62 18.93 38.57
CA GLU A 333 -30.52 18.73 37.13
C GLU A 333 -29.08 18.88 36.64
N ILE A 334 -28.38 19.92 37.11
CA ILE A 334 -26.96 20.15 36.80
C ILE A 334 -26.12 18.97 37.29
N GLU A 335 -26.35 18.48 38.51
CA GLU A 335 -25.62 17.32 39.04
C GLU A 335 -25.85 16.05 38.21
N ARG A 336 -27.09 15.81 37.77
CA ARG A 336 -27.41 14.62 36.97
C ARG A 336 -26.74 14.65 35.59
N ALA A 337 -26.64 15.84 34.99
CA ALA A 337 -26.02 16.03 33.68
C ALA A 337 -24.48 15.96 33.71
N ASN A 338 -23.86 16.10 34.89
CA ASN A 338 -22.41 16.14 35.04
C ASN A 338 -21.90 15.01 35.96
N PRO A 339 -21.97 13.74 35.51
CA PRO A 339 -21.59 12.61 36.35
C PRO A 339 -20.08 12.60 36.62
N ILE A 340 -19.72 12.42 37.89
CA ILE A 340 -18.34 12.29 38.34
C ILE A 340 -17.76 10.95 37.84
N LEU A 341 -16.59 10.99 37.22
CA LEU A 341 -15.77 9.82 36.92
C LEU A 341 -14.95 9.41 38.14
N GLN A 342 -14.26 10.39 38.73
CA GLN A 342 -13.39 10.19 39.88
C GLN A 342 -13.37 11.48 40.73
N GLU A 343 -13.52 11.33 42.04
CA GLU A 343 -13.39 12.42 43.02
C GLU A 343 -12.05 12.29 43.77
N TYR A 344 -11.38 13.43 43.99
CA TYR A 344 -10.15 13.57 44.75
C TYR A 344 -10.39 14.53 45.92
N GLY A 345 -10.32 14.01 47.15
CA GLY A 345 -10.25 14.86 48.33
C GLY A 345 -8.84 15.44 48.47
N VAL A 346 -8.73 16.77 48.54
CA VAL A 346 -7.45 17.44 48.73
C VAL A 346 -6.97 17.24 50.17
N ASP A 347 -5.80 16.62 50.31
CA ASP A 347 -5.12 16.46 51.59
C ASP A 347 -4.35 17.75 51.90
N PHE A 348 -4.84 18.52 52.88
CA PHE A 348 -4.25 19.82 53.23
C PHE A 348 -2.79 19.72 53.67
N HIS A 349 -2.32 18.56 54.15
CA HIS A 349 -0.91 18.36 54.50
C HIS A 349 0.01 18.18 53.29
N LYS A 350 -0.57 17.98 52.08
CA LYS A 350 0.17 17.82 50.83
C LYS A 350 0.07 19.02 49.91
N ILE A 351 -0.62 20.09 50.30
CA ILE A 351 -0.69 21.32 49.49
C ILE A 351 0.69 21.96 49.39
N THR A 352 1.05 22.46 48.20
CA THR A 352 2.31 23.20 47.99
C THR A 352 2.02 24.71 47.97
N PRO A 353 2.48 25.49 48.96
CA PRO A 353 2.39 26.95 48.92
C PRO A 353 3.29 27.54 47.83
N ILE A 354 2.77 28.50 47.05
CA ILE A 354 3.53 29.21 46.00
C ILE A 354 3.69 30.68 46.41
N TYR A 355 4.93 31.17 46.42
CA TYR A 355 5.34 32.51 46.87
C TYR A 355 5.09 32.82 48.36
N ASP A 356 5.12 31.78 49.21
CA ASP A 356 5.08 31.88 50.68
C ASP A 356 3.83 32.59 51.27
N PRO A 357 2.61 32.10 50.99
CA PRO A 357 1.40 32.53 51.70
C PRO A 357 1.38 32.04 53.14
N HIS A 358 0.51 32.64 53.97
CA HIS A 358 0.14 32.03 55.25
C HIS A 358 -0.77 30.84 54.97
N PHE A 359 -0.28 29.63 55.26
CA PHE A 359 -1.05 28.39 55.16
C PHE A 359 -0.74 27.50 56.35
N THR A 360 -1.76 27.08 57.11
CA THR A 360 -1.57 26.22 58.29
C THR A 360 -2.74 25.26 58.44
N VAL A 361 -2.45 23.99 58.68
CA VAL A 361 -3.46 22.98 59.03
C VAL A 361 -3.63 22.94 60.55
N LEU A 362 -4.85 23.20 61.01
CA LEU A 362 -5.23 23.24 62.43
C LEU A 362 -5.45 21.81 62.98
N GLU A 363 -5.39 21.66 64.30
CA GLU A 363 -5.59 20.36 64.98
C GLU A 363 -6.95 19.71 64.69
N ASN A 364 -7.96 20.52 64.36
CA ASN A 364 -9.30 20.04 64.00
C ASN A 364 -9.41 19.59 62.52
N GLY A 365 -8.29 19.58 61.78
CA GLY A 365 -8.22 19.18 60.37
C GLY A 365 -8.61 20.27 59.36
N GLN A 366 -8.95 21.48 59.80
CA GLN A 366 -9.24 22.61 58.90
C GLN A 366 -7.94 23.29 58.46
N ALA A 367 -7.91 23.83 57.26
CA ALA A 367 -6.78 24.62 56.77
C ALA A 367 -7.09 26.11 56.78
N GLU A 368 -6.21 26.90 57.36
CA GLU A 368 -6.26 28.35 57.36
C GLU A 368 -5.36 28.90 56.25
N PHE A 369 -5.87 29.82 55.44
CA PHE A 369 -5.18 30.40 54.29
C PHE A 369 -5.36 31.92 54.24
N ILE A 370 -4.26 32.65 54.08
CA ILE A 370 -4.22 34.08 53.78
C ILE A 370 -3.14 34.32 52.72
N ALA A 371 -3.55 34.85 51.56
CA ALA A 371 -2.62 35.17 50.48
C ALA A 371 -1.88 36.50 50.68
N TRP A 372 -2.50 37.52 51.30
CA TRP A 372 -2.00 38.91 51.42
C TRP A 372 -1.96 39.68 50.09
N ILE A 373 -1.35 39.12 49.05
CA ILE A 373 -1.27 39.69 47.69
C ILE A 373 -1.60 38.62 46.65
N SER A 374 -2.06 39.04 45.48
CA SER A 374 -2.63 38.16 44.44
C SER A 374 -1.66 37.13 43.85
N GLU A 375 -0.34 37.32 43.98
CA GLU A 375 0.64 36.36 43.47
C GLU A 375 0.73 35.09 44.33
N ARG A 376 0.39 35.18 45.63
CA ARG A 376 0.52 34.07 46.59
C ARG A 376 -0.68 33.14 46.53
N LYS A 377 -0.43 31.84 46.38
CA LYS A 377 -1.46 30.85 46.05
C LYS A 377 -1.09 29.45 46.55
N LEU A 378 -2.03 28.52 46.48
CA LEU A 378 -1.90 27.14 46.93
C LEU A 378 -2.06 26.19 45.75
N ASP A 379 -1.03 25.39 45.49
CA ASP A 379 -1.15 24.26 44.58
C ASP A 379 -1.80 23.07 45.32
N THR A 380 -2.94 22.60 44.82
CA THR A 380 -3.64 21.46 45.40
C THR A 380 -2.95 20.13 45.12
N ASN A 381 -1.99 20.09 44.18
CA ASN A 381 -1.35 18.90 43.63
C ASN A 381 -2.34 17.88 43.02
N VAL A 382 -3.55 18.33 42.68
CA VAL A 382 -4.56 17.52 41.98
C VAL A 382 -4.76 18.07 40.57
N ALA A 383 -4.39 17.25 39.58
CA ALA A 383 -4.55 17.58 38.17
C ALA A 383 -5.76 16.90 37.55
N VAL A 384 -6.54 17.66 36.78
CA VAL A 384 -7.73 17.20 36.06
C VAL A 384 -7.75 17.75 34.63
N ARG A 385 -8.47 17.06 33.74
CA ARG A 385 -8.76 17.53 32.38
C ARG A 385 -10.14 18.17 32.35
N LEU A 386 -10.40 19.01 31.35
CA LEU A 386 -11.77 19.35 31.00
C LEU A 386 -12.52 18.07 30.60
N PRO A 387 -13.78 17.90 31.01
CA PRO A 387 -14.55 18.65 31.99
C PRO A 387 -14.23 18.25 33.44
N PHE A 388 -14.32 19.20 34.36
CA PHE A 388 -14.02 18.99 35.78
C PHE A 388 -15.00 19.73 36.69
N ARG A 389 -14.94 19.39 37.98
CA ARG A 389 -15.73 20.02 39.05
C ARG A 389 -14.85 20.30 40.27
N VAL A 390 -15.09 21.42 40.94
CA VAL A 390 -14.40 21.80 42.18
C VAL A 390 -15.44 22.17 43.24
N ASP A 391 -15.43 21.46 44.37
CA ASP A 391 -16.27 21.73 45.53
C ASP A 391 -15.37 22.20 46.69
N MET A 392 -15.71 23.35 47.29
CA MET A 392 -14.99 23.93 48.41
C MET A 392 -15.96 24.18 49.56
N GLU A 393 -15.62 23.69 50.75
CA GLU A 393 -16.31 24.02 51.99
C GLU A 393 -15.41 24.93 52.83
N PHE A 394 -15.78 26.19 52.99
CA PHE A 394 -14.92 27.18 53.61
C PHE A 394 -15.69 28.25 54.40
N LEU A 395 -15.03 28.88 55.36
CA LEU A 395 -15.49 30.04 56.10
C LEU A 395 -14.66 31.26 55.70
N ALA A 396 -15.33 32.38 55.43
CA ALA A 396 -14.72 33.70 55.23
C ALA A 396 -14.97 34.55 56.48
N GLU A 397 -13.92 35.11 57.09
CA GLU A 397 -14.01 35.88 58.34
C GLU A 397 -14.14 37.38 58.02
N GLU A 398 -15.24 38.02 58.45
CA GLU A 398 -15.52 39.43 58.11
C GLU A 398 -14.46 40.39 58.69
N GLU A 399 -14.06 40.18 59.95
CA GLU A 399 -13.06 40.99 60.66
C GLU A 399 -11.68 40.98 59.98
N SER A 400 -11.38 39.92 59.22
CA SER A 400 -10.10 39.79 58.52
C SER A 400 -10.07 40.49 57.14
N GLU A 401 -11.21 40.93 56.63
CA GLU A 401 -11.37 41.56 55.31
C GLU A 401 -11.36 43.10 55.36
N GLU A 402 -10.82 43.68 56.43
CA GLU A 402 -10.85 45.13 56.68
C GLU A 402 -9.83 45.95 55.86
N TYR A 403 -8.76 45.33 55.34
CA TYR A 403 -7.63 46.04 54.72
C TYR A 403 -7.70 46.03 53.19
N LEU A 404 -8.07 47.16 52.60
CA LEU A 404 -8.49 47.26 51.21
C LEU A 404 -7.38 47.76 50.26
N TRP A 405 -6.42 46.89 49.95
CA TRP A 405 -5.37 47.21 48.95
C TRP A 405 -5.54 46.33 47.70
N GLY A 406 -6.60 46.58 46.92
CA GLY A 406 -6.81 45.87 45.67
C GLY A 406 -8.21 45.99 45.11
N THR A 407 -8.40 45.49 43.88
CA THR A 407 -9.69 45.48 43.16
C THR A 407 -10.45 44.16 43.35
N THR A 408 -9.93 43.20 44.10
CA THR A 408 -10.51 41.84 44.26
C THR A 408 -10.43 41.33 45.71
N GLU A 409 -10.39 42.25 46.68
CA GLU A 409 -10.29 41.91 48.11
C GLU A 409 -11.44 40.98 48.56
N GLY A 410 -11.10 39.94 49.33
CA GLY A 410 -12.06 38.97 49.85
C GLY A 410 -12.54 37.93 48.83
N SER A 411 -12.01 37.96 47.60
CA SER A 411 -12.31 36.98 46.57
C SER A 411 -11.74 35.60 46.89
N LEU A 412 -12.40 34.57 46.37
CA LEU A 412 -11.91 33.20 46.33
C LEU A 412 -11.85 32.78 44.86
N TRP A 413 -10.68 32.36 44.40
CA TRP A 413 -10.49 31.96 43.02
C TRP A 413 -9.72 30.65 42.91
N PHE A 414 -9.87 30.00 41.77
CA PHE A 414 -8.97 28.93 41.36
C PHE A 414 -8.63 29.07 39.88
N SER A 415 -7.53 28.45 39.45
CA SER A 415 -7.12 28.39 38.05
C SER A 415 -6.96 26.95 37.58
N HIS A 416 -7.25 26.74 36.30
CA HIS A 416 -6.97 25.52 35.55
C HIS A 416 -6.24 25.93 34.27
N GLY A 417 -4.96 25.60 34.17
CA GLY A 417 -4.07 26.13 33.13
C GLY A 417 -4.03 27.66 33.14
N GLY A 418 -4.29 28.28 31.99
CA GLY A 418 -4.34 29.74 31.83
C GLY A 418 -5.68 30.40 32.18
N CYS A 419 -6.70 29.63 32.59
CA CYS A 419 -8.04 30.16 32.88
C CYS A 419 -8.25 30.32 34.39
N THR A 420 -8.81 31.47 34.80
CA THR A 420 -9.11 31.79 36.19
C THR A 420 -10.62 31.87 36.42
N TYR A 421 -11.07 31.36 37.57
CA TYR A 421 -12.46 31.33 38.01
C TYR A 421 -12.55 31.96 39.39
N THR A 422 -13.31 33.05 39.52
CA THR A 422 -13.29 33.92 40.71
C THR A 422 -14.70 34.17 41.21
N MET A 423 -14.88 33.95 42.52
CA MET A 423 -16.06 34.36 43.28
C MET A 423 -15.73 35.60 44.12
N ASN A 424 -16.68 36.52 44.23
CA ASN A 424 -16.57 37.76 45.00
C ASN A 424 -15.43 38.68 44.50
N ALA A 425 -15.38 38.91 43.19
CA ALA A 425 -14.44 39.79 42.50
C ALA A 425 -14.91 41.26 42.44
N GLU A 426 -14.07 42.15 41.90
CA GLU A 426 -14.36 43.57 41.69
C GLU A 426 -14.79 44.32 42.98
N ASN A 427 -14.11 43.99 44.09
CA ASN A 427 -14.31 44.59 45.39
C ASN A 427 -13.22 45.62 45.66
N TYR A 428 -13.52 46.88 45.36
CA TYR A 428 -12.64 48.02 45.62
C TYR A 428 -12.67 48.45 47.09
N ALA A 429 -11.70 49.27 47.47
CA ALA A 429 -11.62 49.85 48.82
C ALA A 429 -12.83 50.70 49.21
N ASP A 430 -13.42 51.40 48.25
CA ASP A 430 -14.67 52.10 48.50
C ASP A 430 -15.82 51.08 48.60
N LYS A 431 -16.53 51.08 49.73
CA LYS A 431 -17.73 50.26 49.94
C LYS A 431 -18.79 50.50 48.85
N ALA A 432 -18.87 51.71 48.29
CA ALA A 432 -19.79 52.04 47.20
C ALA A 432 -19.38 51.45 45.84
N LEU A 433 -18.13 51.00 45.69
CA LEU A 433 -17.59 50.41 44.46
C LEU A 433 -17.48 48.88 44.52
N LYS A 434 -17.90 48.25 45.63
CA LYS A 434 -17.96 46.79 45.74
C LYS A 434 -19.02 46.23 44.79
N LYS A 435 -18.62 45.36 43.87
CA LYS A 435 -19.55 44.74 42.92
C LYS A 435 -19.91 43.30 43.26
N HIS A 436 -19.16 42.63 44.14
CA HIS A 436 -19.37 41.22 44.45
C HIS A 436 -19.52 40.38 43.18
N ALA A 437 -18.62 40.58 42.21
CA ALA A 437 -18.78 39.99 40.89
C ALA A 437 -18.40 38.50 40.88
N LEU A 438 -19.05 37.75 40.00
CA LEU A 438 -18.61 36.43 39.57
C LEU A 438 -17.86 36.61 38.25
N SER A 439 -16.60 36.20 38.21
CA SER A 439 -15.76 36.39 37.02
C SER A 439 -15.09 35.09 36.62
N PHE A 440 -15.00 34.81 35.33
CA PHE A 440 -14.31 33.62 34.83
C PHE A 440 -13.74 33.83 33.44
N GLN A 441 -12.71 33.05 33.11
CA GLN A 441 -12.22 32.90 31.75
C GLN A 441 -12.76 31.61 31.15
N GLN A 442 -13.25 31.71 29.93
CA GLN A 442 -13.73 30.54 29.20
C GLN A 442 -12.57 29.56 28.94
N PRO A 443 -12.76 28.24 29.20
CA PRO A 443 -11.78 27.24 28.85
C PRO A 443 -11.38 27.32 27.37
N VAL A 444 -10.10 27.06 27.09
CA VAL A 444 -9.48 27.09 25.73
C VAL A 444 -9.36 28.50 25.12
N LEU A 445 -10.43 29.29 25.10
CA LEU A 445 -10.46 30.61 24.44
C LEU A 445 -9.89 31.75 25.30
N GLY A 446 -10.01 31.67 26.62
CA GLY A 446 -9.39 32.60 27.57
C GLY A 446 -10.01 34.01 27.67
N ASN A 447 -11.05 34.30 26.89
CA ASN A 447 -11.87 35.50 27.03
C ASN A 447 -12.54 35.54 28.41
N ALA A 448 -12.52 36.72 29.03
CA ALA A 448 -12.97 36.93 30.40
C ALA A 448 -14.40 37.49 30.43
N PHE A 449 -15.20 36.94 31.34
CA PHE A 449 -16.55 37.38 31.65
C PHE A 449 -16.62 37.83 33.11
N SER A 450 -17.43 38.85 33.39
CA SER A 450 -17.66 39.35 34.75
C SER A 450 -19.13 39.76 34.91
N TYR A 451 -19.78 39.15 35.89
CA TYR A 451 -21.19 39.37 36.22
C TYR A 451 -21.29 39.97 37.62
N PRO A 452 -21.65 41.25 37.75
CA PRO A 452 -21.76 41.90 39.05
C PRO A 452 -22.93 41.33 39.88
N GLU A 453 -22.89 41.56 41.19
CA GLU A 453 -23.96 41.30 42.17
C GLU A 453 -24.28 39.82 42.47
N ILE A 454 -23.90 38.87 41.61
CA ILE A 454 -24.20 37.44 41.80
C ILE A 454 -23.11 36.67 42.59
N GLY A 455 -21.97 37.29 42.85
CA GLY A 455 -20.77 36.66 43.43
C GLY A 455 -20.57 36.86 44.95
N ASN A 456 -21.52 37.44 45.68
CA ASN A 456 -21.36 37.70 47.12
C ASN A 456 -21.22 36.40 47.95
N ILE A 457 -20.19 36.35 48.81
CA ILE A 457 -19.95 35.23 49.74
C ILE A 457 -20.38 35.65 51.15
N PRO A 458 -21.28 34.90 51.82
CA PRO A 458 -21.63 35.14 53.22
C PRO A 458 -20.46 34.93 54.19
N HIS A 459 -20.25 35.85 55.13
CA HIS A 459 -19.21 35.79 56.15
C HIS A 459 -19.64 35.02 57.41
N ASP A 460 -18.64 34.69 58.24
CA ASP A 460 -18.74 34.13 59.59
C ASP A 460 -19.59 32.86 59.71
N ARG A 461 -19.72 32.14 58.60
CA ARG A 461 -20.33 30.81 58.50
C ARG A 461 -19.61 29.97 57.46
N PHE A 462 -19.76 28.65 57.56
CA PHE A 462 -19.27 27.76 56.51
C PHE A 462 -20.18 27.83 55.28
N ASN A 463 -19.55 28.00 54.12
CA ASN A 463 -20.17 28.03 52.81
C ASN A 463 -19.72 26.81 52.01
N LYS A 464 -20.62 26.27 51.18
CA LYS A 464 -20.31 25.25 50.19
C LYS A 464 -20.39 25.88 48.80
N LEU A 465 -19.25 26.03 48.14
CA LEU A 465 -19.11 26.57 46.79
C LEU A 465 -18.75 25.45 45.82
N THR A 466 -19.51 25.31 44.75
CA THR A 466 -19.29 24.31 43.71
C THR A 466 -19.16 25.01 42.35
N TRP A 467 -18.07 24.72 41.64
CA TRP A 467 -17.88 25.07 40.24
C TRP A 467 -17.91 23.80 39.39
N ILE A 468 -18.70 23.82 38.31
CA ILE A 468 -18.79 22.76 37.33
C ILE A 468 -18.38 23.35 35.99
N VAL A 469 -17.29 22.85 35.42
CA VAL A 469 -16.81 23.17 34.07
C VAL A 469 -17.06 21.92 33.23
N GLY A 470 -18.32 21.74 32.82
CA GLY A 470 -18.86 20.52 32.23
C GLY A 470 -18.88 20.47 30.70
N GLU A 471 -19.13 19.29 30.13
CA GLU A 471 -19.37 19.11 28.69
C GLU A 471 -20.72 19.72 28.27
N GLU A 472 -21.69 19.77 29.19
CA GLU A 472 -23.04 20.26 28.92
C GLU A 472 -23.36 21.56 29.68
N HIS A 473 -22.75 21.77 30.85
CA HIS A 473 -23.07 22.90 31.73
C HIS A 473 -21.81 23.52 32.32
N PHE A 474 -21.72 24.85 32.27
CA PHE A 474 -20.81 25.65 33.08
C PHE A 474 -21.61 26.29 34.22
N ALA A 475 -21.42 25.84 35.46
CA ALA A 475 -22.29 26.23 36.56
C ALA A 475 -21.54 26.60 37.85
N VAL A 476 -22.11 27.53 38.60
CA VAL A 476 -21.60 27.99 39.90
C VAL A 476 -22.73 27.95 40.93
N ILE A 477 -22.51 27.19 41.99
CA ILE A 477 -23.51 26.94 43.04
C ILE A 477 -22.94 27.35 44.39
N LEU A 478 -23.68 28.14 45.17
CA LEU A 478 -23.29 28.55 46.51
C LEU A 478 -24.40 28.18 47.50
N ASN A 479 -24.08 27.33 48.48
CA ASN A 479 -25.01 26.87 49.52
C ASN A 479 -26.32 26.26 48.97
N GLY A 480 -26.26 25.62 47.80
CA GLY A 480 -27.40 25.01 47.12
C GLY A 480 -28.15 25.94 46.16
N GLU A 481 -27.82 27.23 46.13
CA GLU A 481 -28.36 28.21 45.18
C GLU A 481 -27.52 28.24 43.90
N VAL A 482 -28.14 28.09 42.74
CA VAL A 482 -27.47 28.25 41.43
C VAL A 482 -27.28 29.74 41.16
N ARG A 483 -26.03 30.19 41.20
CA ARG A 483 -25.66 31.61 41.01
C ARG A 483 -25.42 31.94 39.54
N PHE A 484 -24.95 30.96 38.78
CA PHE A 484 -24.72 31.08 37.35
C PHE A 484 -24.82 29.70 36.71
N CYS A 485 -25.44 29.61 35.53
CA CYS A 485 -25.40 28.44 34.68
C CYS A 485 -25.44 28.86 33.20
N GLY A 486 -24.45 28.45 32.43
CA GLY A 486 -24.43 28.65 30.99
C GLY A 486 -24.20 27.34 30.22
N VAL A 487 -24.74 27.29 29.01
CA VAL A 487 -24.71 26.15 28.09
C VAL A 487 -24.22 26.61 26.72
N SER A 488 -23.89 25.67 25.84
CA SER A 488 -23.43 25.97 24.47
C SER A 488 -22.16 26.83 24.43
N PHE A 489 -21.25 26.66 25.41
CA PHE A 489 -19.94 27.29 25.33
C PHE A 489 -19.12 26.65 24.20
N PRO A 490 -18.38 27.43 23.39
CA PRO A 490 -17.53 26.91 22.32
C PRO A 490 -16.60 25.73 22.67
N TYR A 491 -16.14 25.62 23.92
CA TYR A 491 -15.29 24.49 24.34
C TYR A 491 -16.07 23.17 24.48
N MET A 492 -17.39 23.22 24.67
CA MET A 492 -18.25 22.05 24.86
C MET A 492 -18.33 21.19 23.58
N ASP A 493 -18.18 21.82 22.41
CA ASP A 493 -18.16 21.11 21.12
C ASP A 493 -16.79 20.55 20.73
N MET A 494 -15.73 20.88 21.48
CA MET A 494 -14.36 20.43 21.19
C MET A 494 -14.13 18.95 21.60
N ASP A 495 -12.99 18.38 21.21
CA ASP A 495 -12.57 17.05 21.68
C ASP A 495 -11.73 17.17 22.96
N LEU A 496 -12.42 17.16 24.10
CA LEU A 496 -11.81 17.38 25.41
C LEU A 496 -10.88 16.23 25.86
N HIS A 497 -10.88 15.07 25.20
CA HIS A 497 -10.07 13.91 25.60
C HIS A 497 -8.56 14.12 25.42
N LEU A 498 -8.18 14.94 24.44
CA LEU A 498 -6.79 15.16 24.05
C LEU A 498 -6.08 16.22 24.88
N HIS A 499 -6.80 16.92 25.76
CA HIS A 499 -6.21 17.95 26.62
C HIS A 499 -5.33 17.34 27.72
N THR A 500 -4.21 17.99 28.00
CA THR A 500 -3.34 17.64 29.12
C THR A 500 -4.04 17.94 30.45
N PRO A 501 -3.91 17.08 31.48
CA PRO A 501 -4.37 17.41 32.82
C PRO A 501 -3.58 18.62 33.36
N GLU A 502 -4.29 19.59 33.90
CA GLU A 502 -3.70 20.77 34.56
C GLU A 502 -4.05 20.74 36.04
N THR A 503 -3.12 21.20 36.88
CA THR A 503 -3.31 21.25 38.32
C THR A 503 -4.25 22.38 38.73
N ILE A 504 -5.15 22.12 39.68
CA ILE A 504 -6.00 23.17 40.26
C ILE A 504 -5.16 23.96 41.26
N ILE A 505 -4.98 25.25 40.99
CA ILE A 505 -4.33 26.19 41.90
C ILE A 505 -5.40 27.08 42.51
N ILE A 506 -5.40 27.24 43.82
CA ILE A 506 -6.39 28.03 44.56
C ILE A 506 -5.72 29.26 45.13
N GLY A 507 -6.42 30.39 45.06
CA GLY A 507 -5.97 31.63 45.66
C GLY A 507 -7.12 32.41 46.26
N THR A 508 -6.74 33.36 47.08
CA THR A 508 -7.61 34.38 47.64
C THR A 508 -6.91 35.70 47.39
N ASN A 509 -7.61 36.78 47.09
CA ASN A 509 -6.93 38.07 47.00
C ASN A 509 -7.21 38.86 48.27
N GLY A 510 -6.13 39.38 48.86
CA GLY A 510 -6.22 40.21 50.06
C GLY A 510 -5.79 39.56 51.36
N GLN A 511 -6.06 40.25 52.46
CA GLN A 511 -5.76 39.81 53.83
C GLN A 511 -6.90 38.99 54.47
N GLY A 512 -8.03 38.87 53.76
CA GLY A 512 -9.17 38.05 54.16
C GLY A 512 -8.81 36.59 54.42
N LYS A 513 -8.94 36.16 55.67
CA LYS A 513 -8.67 34.80 56.13
C LYS A 513 -9.77 33.86 55.69
N LYS A 514 -9.38 32.78 55.01
CA LYS A 514 -10.27 31.68 54.66
C LYS A 514 -9.91 30.43 55.46
N ARG A 515 -10.92 29.76 55.99
CA ARG A 515 -10.79 28.47 56.67
C ARG A 515 -11.48 27.37 55.88
N PHE A 516 -10.71 26.48 55.28
CA PHE A 516 -11.22 25.36 54.51
C PHE A 516 -11.44 24.14 55.40
N ARG A 517 -12.63 23.53 55.30
CA ARG A 517 -12.94 22.23 55.89
C ARG A 517 -12.70 21.11 54.91
N SER A 518 -13.03 21.33 53.64
CA SER A 518 -12.78 20.36 52.58
C SER A 518 -12.63 21.06 51.24
N ILE A 519 -11.79 20.49 50.38
CA ILE A 519 -11.71 20.82 48.97
C ILE A 519 -11.75 19.49 48.22
N LYS A 520 -12.67 19.35 47.28
CA LYS A 520 -12.83 18.16 46.45
C LYS A 520 -12.73 18.59 44.99
N ILE A 521 -11.88 17.90 44.25
CA ILE A 521 -11.69 18.12 42.82
C ILE A 521 -12.12 16.84 42.13
N SER A 522 -12.99 16.93 41.14
CA SER A 522 -13.60 15.79 40.48
C SER A 522 -13.36 15.85 38.98
N GLN A 523 -12.85 14.75 38.43
CA GLN A 523 -12.86 14.52 36.99
C GLN A 523 -14.28 14.12 36.61
N LEU A 524 -14.89 14.84 35.66
CA LEU A 524 -16.20 14.47 35.13
C LEU A 524 -16.04 13.45 33.99
N LYS A 525 -17.07 12.62 33.76
CA LYS A 525 -17.09 11.67 32.64
C LYS A 525 -17.22 12.43 31.32
N THR A 526 -16.59 11.90 30.28
CA THR A 526 -16.64 12.42 28.91
C THR A 526 -17.01 11.35 27.91
N SER A 527 -17.69 11.76 26.85
CA SER A 527 -18.01 10.88 25.72
C SER A 527 -16.81 10.83 24.76
N ALA A 528 -16.20 9.67 24.53
CA ALA A 528 -15.08 9.53 23.58
C ALA A 528 -15.56 9.76 22.14
N LYS A 529 -15.05 10.81 21.49
CA LYS A 529 -15.23 11.03 20.04
C LYS A 529 -14.26 10.10 19.30
N THR A 530 -14.71 8.90 18.93
CA THR A 530 -13.89 8.01 18.10
C THR A 530 -13.89 8.48 16.64
N ASN A 531 -12.72 8.81 16.11
CA ASN A 531 -12.55 9.18 14.70
C ASN A 531 -12.81 8.01 13.73
N THR A 532 -12.78 6.77 14.23
CA THR A 532 -12.97 5.56 13.45
C THR A 532 -14.38 5.00 13.62
N ILE A 533 -15.13 4.92 12.53
CA ILE A 533 -16.42 4.21 12.52
C ILE A 533 -16.13 2.70 12.41
N GLN A 534 -16.76 1.89 13.25
CA GLN A 534 -16.67 0.44 13.18
C GLN A 534 -17.02 -0.06 11.76
N GLY A 535 -16.05 -0.68 11.08
CA GLY A 535 -16.17 -1.15 9.70
C GLY A 535 -15.61 -0.21 8.61
N ALA A 536 -15.08 0.96 8.96
CA ALA A 536 -14.49 1.91 7.98
C ALA A 536 -13.26 1.35 7.23
N LEU A 537 -12.56 0.37 7.81
CA LEU A 537 -11.34 -0.23 7.25
C LEU A 537 -11.54 -1.66 6.73
N LYS A 538 -12.79 -2.14 6.56
CA LYS A 538 -13.02 -3.42 5.87
C LYS A 538 -12.75 -3.23 4.37
N MET A 539 -11.51 -3.45 3.94
CA MET A 539 -11.11 -3.43 2.53
C MET A 539 -11.50 -4.75 1.85
N ASN A 540 -12.17 -4.65 0.71
CA ASN A 540 -12.27 -5.75 -0.26
C ASN A 540 -10.98 -5.72 -1.10
N VAL A 541 -9.93 -6.38 -0.61
CA VAL A 541 -8.62 -6.39 -1.30
C VAL A 541 -8.73 -7.34 -2.49
N LYS A 542 -8.70 -6.80 -3.72
CA LYS A 542 -8.36 -7.61 -4.90
C LYS A 542 -6.85 -7.78 -4.90
N GLN A 543 -6.40 -9.03 -4.99
CA GLN A 543 -4.98 -9.33 -4.97
C GLN A 543 -4.33 -8.87 -6.30
N SER A 544 -3.50 -7.84 -6.23
CA SER A 544 -2.82 -7.26 -7.41
C SER A 544 -1.68 -8.15 -7.93
N ASN A 545 -1.19 -9.05 -7.09
CA ASN A 545 -0.11 -9.98 -7.36
C ASN A 545 -0.28 -11.28 -6.56
N ASN A 546 0.07 -12.41 -7.17
CA ASN A 546 0.10 -13.68 -6.47
C ASN A 546 1.19 -14.58 -7.02
N THR A 547 1.67 -15.51 -6.20
CA THR A 547 2.65 -16.51 -6.60
C THR A 547 2.36 -17.79 -5.83
N LEU A 548 2.47 -18.92 -6.51
CA LEU A 548 2.26 -20.22 -5.88
C LEU A 548 3.25 -20.43 -4.72
N PRO A 549 2.81 -21.01 -3.60
CA PRO A 549 3.65 -21.16 -2.41
C PRO A 549 4.70 -22.28 -2.53
N ASN A 550 4.48 -23.25 -3.42
CA ASN A 550 5.27 -24.48 -3.54
C ASN A 550 6.20 -24.47 -4.77
N LEU A 551 6.91 -23.36 -4.99
CA LEU A 551 7.85 -23.26 -6.11
C LEU A 551 9.02 -24.24 -5.94
N ARG A 552 9.30 -25.01 -6.98
CA ARG A 552 10.49 -25.85 -7.10
C ARG A 552 10.93 -25.95 -8.55
N GLN A 553 12.15 -26.42 -8.75
CA GLN A 553 12.66 -26.76 -10.07
C GLN A 553 11.74 -27.79 -10.76
N ILE A 554 11.38 -27.53 -12.02
CA ILE A 554 10.41 -28.35 -12.76
C ILE A 554 11.07 -29.60 -13.35
N ILE A 555 12.29 -29.43 -13.89
CA ILE A 555 13.07 -30.49 -14.51
C ILE A 555 14.42 -30.63 -13.81
N HIS A 556 14.82 -31.87 -13.54
CA HIS A 556 16.10 -32.25 -12.95
C HIS A 556 16.96 -33.01 -13.98
N PRO A 557 17.77 -32.31 -14.81
CA PRO A 557 18.62 -32.94 -15.81
C PRO A 557 19.61 -33.96 -15.21
N GLU A 558 20.04 -33.75 -13.97
CA GLU A 558 20.91 -34.65 -13.22
C GLU A 558 20.30 -36.04 -12.98
N TYR A 559 18.97 -36.15 -13.04
CA TYR A 559 18.23 -37.42 -12.95
C TYR A 559 17.83 -37.97 -14.32
N GLY A 560 18.28 -37.36 -15.43
CA GLY A 560 17.92 -37.76 -16.78
C GLY A 560 16.51 -37.33 -17.19
N GLN A 561 15.97 -36.28 -16.56
CA GLN A 561 14.68 -35.71 -16.95
C GLN A 561 14.86 -34.79 -18.17
N ASN A 562 14.56 -35.30 -19.36
CA ASN A 562 14.82 -34.59 -20.62
C ASN A 562 13.56 -33.94 -21.23
N TYR A 563 12.38 -34.45 -20.89
CA TYR A 563 11.10 -34.01 -21.45
C TYR A 563 10.36 -33.02 -20.55
N TRP A 564 10.26 -31.76 -20.99
CA TRP A 564 9.78 -30.66 -20.15
C TRP A 564 8.28 -30.76 -19.83
N PHE A 565 7.45 -31.21 -20.77
CA PHE A 565 6.01 -31.42 -20.55
C PHE A 565 5.74 -32.31 -19.34
N ASN A 566 6.47 -33.42 -19.19
CA ASN A 566 6.27 -34.37 -18.09
C ASN A 566 6.59 -33.75 -16.72
N GLY A 567 7.61 -32.87 -16.65
CA GLY A 567 7.91 -32.12 -15.44
C GLY A 567 6.81 -31.12 -15.12
N CYS A 568 6.33 -30.38 -16.11
CA CYS A 568 5.20 -29.46 -15.95
C CYS A 568 3.93 -30.20 -15.48
N ALA A 569 3.61 -31.34 -16.08
CA ALA A 569 2.47 -32.17 -15.71
C ALA A 569 2.61 -32.73 -14.30
N SER A 570 3.79 -33.24 -13.93
CA SER A 570 4.06 -33.72 -12.57
C SER A 570 3.94 -32.61 -11.53
N TYR A 571 4.47 -31.42 -11.81
CA TYR A 571 4.34 -30.26 -10.92
C TYR A 571 2.87 -29.83 -10.76
N LEU A 572 2.11 -29.81 -11.85
CA LEU A 572 0.67 -29.52 -11.81
C LEU A 572 -0.07 -30.53 -10.92
N MET A 573 0.19 -31.83 -11.07
CA MET A 573 -0.45 -32.87 -10.24
C MET A 573 -0.02 -32.79 -8.77
N GLU A 574 1.22 -32.41 -8.49
CA GLU A 574 1.68 -32.14 -7.13
C GLU A 574 0.90 -30.99 -6.47
N CYS A 575 0.66 -29.89 -7.19
CA CYS A 575 -0.19 -28.79 -6.70
C CYS A 575 -1.63 -29.24 -6.40
N LEU A 576 -2.11 -30.30 -7.05
CA LEU A 576 -3.41 -30.92 -6.80
C LEU A 576 -3.36 -32.00 -5.70
N ASN A 577 -2.21 -32.19 -5.04
CA ASN A 577 -1.94 -33.22 -4.03
C ASN A 577 -1.99 -34.67 -4.56
N GLU A 578 -1.65 -34.89 -5.83
CA GLU A 578 -1.63 -36.23 -6.45
C GLU A 578 -0.17 -36.72 -6.60
N GLN A 579 0.34 -37.43 -5.60
CA GLN A 579 1.74 -37.85 -5.54
C GLN A 579 2.09 -39.03 -6.46
N ASP A 580 1.10 -39.80 -6.90
CA ASP A 580 1.32 -40.98 -7.76
C ASP A 580 1.67 -40.62 -9.21
N PHE A 581 1.38 -39.38 -9.63
CA PHE A 581 1.61 -38.86 -10.98
C PHE A 581 2.91 -38.04 -11.06
N ASP A 582 4.02 -38.70 -10.79
CA ASP A 582 5.36 -38.12 -10.89
C ASP A 582 5.85 -37.97 -12.35
N TYR A 583 7.06 -37.41 -12.52
CA TYR A 583 7.70 -37.26 -13.82
C TYR A 583 7.76 -38.59 -14.61
N TRP A 584 8.15 -39.68 -13.94
CA TRP A 584 8.38 -40.98 -14.58
C TRP A 584 7.07 -41.66 -14.96
N PHE A 585 5.99 -41.41 -14.20
CA PHE A 585 4.63 -41.78 -14.58
C PHE A 585 4.26 -41.11 -15.91
N PHE A 586 4.37 -39.79 -16.03
CA PHE A 586 4.00 -39.09 -17.26
C PHE A 586 4.88 -39.50 -18.45
N ALA A 587 6.20 -39.62 -18.25
CA ALA A 587 7.12 -40.06 -19.30
C ALA A 587 6.82 -41.48 -19.82
N GLY A 588 6.29 -42.38 -18.98
CA GLY A 588 5.80 -43.68 -19.43
C GLY A 588 4.40 -43.64 -20.04
N LEU A 589 3.49 -42.82 -19.49
CA LEU A 589 2.12 -42.64 -19.97
C LEU A 589 2.08 -42.05 -21.38
N THR A 590 2.87 -40.99 -21.63
CA THR A 590 3.02 -40.37 -22.96
C THR A 590 3.77 -41.30 -23.93
N GLY A 591 4.61 -42.18 -23.39
CA GLY A 591 5.40 -43.14 -24.14
C GLY A 591 6.81 -42.66 -24.49
N GLU A 592 7.22 -41.51 -23.96
CA GLU A 592 8.53 -40.89 -24.22
C GLU A 592 9.71 -41.70 -23.69
N ASN A 593 9.50 -42.51 -22.64
CA ASN A 593 10.52 -43.44 -22.15
C ASN A 593 10.71 -44.70 -23.02
N PHE A 594 9.84 -44.93 -24.01
CA PHE A 594 9.87 -46.15 -24.82
C PHE A 594 10.19 -45.89 -26.29
N THR A 595 9.86 -44.70 -26.76
CA THR A 595 9.62 -44.47 -28.18
C THR A 595 10.77 -43.69 -28.79
N GLN A 596 11.45 -44.31 -29.75
CA GLN A 596 12.32 -43.54 -30.63
C GLN A 596 11.48 -42.72 -31.60
N ILE A 597 11.87 -41.48 -31.83
CA ILE A 597 11.24 -40.58 -32.80
C ILE A 597 12.20 -40.26 -33.94
N TYR A 598 11.65 -40.04 -35.13
CA TYR A 598 12.41 -39.53 -36.27
C TYR A 598 11.54 -38.70 -37.20
N SER A 599 11.98 -37.47 -37.52
CA SER A 599 11.28 -36.59 -38.45
C SER A 599 11.79 -36.77 -39.89
N LYS A 600 10.86 -36.78 -40.84
CA LYS A 600 11.12 -36.88 -42.28
C LYS A 600 11.31 -35.50 -42.94
N ASN A 601 10.85 -34.42 -42.31
CA ASN A 601 10.77 -33.10 -42.94
C ASN A 601 11.34 -31.92 -42.11
N GLY A 602 11.71 -32.11 -40.84
CA GLY A 602 12.32 -31.05 -40.02
C GLY A 602 12.16 -31.25 -38.51
N PHE A 603 12.89 -30.48 -37.71
CA PHE A 603 12.81 -30.53 -36.24
C PHE A 603 11.42 -30.10 -35.75
N ARG A 604 10.84 -30.86 -34.80
CA ARG A 604 9.47 -30.63 -34.30
C ARG A 604 9.38 -30.42 -32.78
N GLY A 605 10.49 -30.53 -32.06
CA GLY A 605 10.53 -30.46 -30.61
C GLY A 605 11.41 -31.55 -30.03
N ASN A 606 11.42 -31.66 -28.72
CA ASN A 606 12.36 -32.50 -27.99
C ASN A 606 11.76 -33.87 -27.63
N GLY A 607 10.45 -34.03 -27.66
CA GLY A 607 9.76 -35.24 -27.24
C GLY A 607 8.55 -35.63 -28.08
N LEU A 608 7.98 -36.79 -27.79
CA LEU A 608 6.83 -37.36 -28.50
C LEU A 608 5.61 -36.45 -28.44
N VAL A 609 5.40 -35.78 -27.29
CA VAL A 609 4.28 -34.86 -27.10
C VAL A 609 4.34 -33.72 -28.11
N ASP A 610 5.53 -33.17 -28.36
CA ASP A 610 5.72 -32.09 -29.35
C ASP A 610 5.36 -32.57 -30.76
N TYR A 611 5.80 -33.77 -31.14
CA TYR A 611 5.54 -34.33 -32.46
C TYR A 611 4.05 -34.62 -32.69
N ARG A 612 3.34 -35.13 -31.68
CA ARG A 612 1.88 -35.35 -31.79
C ARG A 612 1.12 -34.03 -31.84
N LEU A 613 1.54 -33.04 -31.03
CA LEU A 613 0.97 -31.70 -31.04
C LEU A 613 1.25 -30.92 -32.34
N SER A 614 2.30 -31.30 -33.06
CA SER A 614 2.67 -30.77 -34.39
C SER A 614 1.67 -31.14 -35.49
N GLU A 615 0.78 -32.11 -35.24
CA GLU A 615 -0.28 -32.49 -36.20
C GLU A 615 -1.45 -31.51 -36.14
N LYS A 616 -1.89 -31.05 -37.31
CA LYS A 616 -2.96 -30.06 -37.44
C LYS A 616 -4.25 -30.52 -36.77
N GLY A 617 -4.71 -29.76 -35.78
CA GLY A 617 -5.94 -30.03 -35.02
C GLY A 617 -5.81 -31.16 -33.97
N ASN A 618 -4.60 -31.65 -33.71
CA ASN A 618 -4.36 -32.79 -32.81
C ASN A 618 -4.13 -32.38 -31.34
N HIS A 619 -4.50 -31.16 -30.94
CA HIS A 619 -4.25 -30.69 -29.57
C HIS A 619 -5.06 -31.45 -28.49
N HIS A 620 -6.13 -32.15 -28.88
CA HIS A 620 -6.90 -33.05 -28.00
C HIS A 620 -6.02 -34.13 -27.34
N VAL A 621 -4.90 -34.49 -27.98
CA VAL A 621 -3.93 -35.44 -27.45
C VAL A 621 -3.35 -35.02 -26.09
N ILE A 622 -3.31 -33.72 -25.81
CA ILE A 622 -2.85 -33.17 -24.54
C ILE A 622 -3.92 -33.35 -23.46
N GLU A 623 -5.19 -33.18 -23.83
CA GLU A 623 -6.34 -33.35 -22.93
C GLU A 623 -6.49 -34.83 -22.53
N GLU A 624 -6.34 -35.75 -23.49
CA GLU A 624 -6.38 -37.21 -23.26
C GLU A 624 -5.38 -37.69 -22.19
N ILE A 625 -4.22 -37.04 -22.05
CA ILE A 625 -3.20 -37.40 -21.05
C ILE A 625 -3.75 -37.22 -19.63
N PHE A 626 -4.44 -36.11 -19.37
CA PHE A 626 -5.04 -35.82 -18.07
C PHE A 626 -6.37 -36.53 -17.86
N GLU A 627 -7.13 -36.80 -18.93
CA GLU A 627 -8.32 -37.67 -18.87
C GLU A 627 -7.96 -39.08 -18.39
N LYS A 628 -6.82 -39.63 -18.84
CA LYS A 628 -6.30 -40.91 -18.33
C LYS A 628 -5.93 -40.87 -16.85
N CYS A 629 -5.64 -39.69 -16.31
CA CYS A 629 -5.43 -39.48 -14.88
C CYS A 629 -6.75 -39.23 -14.11
N GLY A 630 -7.90 -39.19 -14.81
CA GLY A 630 -9.22 -38.94 -14.25
C GLY A 630 -9.61 -37.46 -14.13
N TYR A 631 -8.91 -36.56 -14.81
CA TYR A 631 -9.16 -35.12 -14.76
C TYR A 631 -9.72 -34.59 -16.08
N ALA A 632 -10.69 -33.68 -15.99
CA ALA A 632 -11.03 -32.84 -17.13
C ALA A 632 -9.83 -31.92 -17.44
N CYS A 633 -9.62 -31.60 -18.70
CA CYS A 633 -8.54 -30.72 -19.14
C CYS A 633 -8.97 -29.94 -20.37
N THR A 634 -8.50 -28.70 -20.50
CA THR A 634 -8.71 -27.91 -21.70
C THR A 634 -7.38 -27.33 -22.16
N PHE A 635 -6.97 -27.70 -23.36
CA PHE A 635 -5.86 -27.07 -24.05
C PHE A 635 -6.41 -25.97 -24.95
N VAL A 636 -6.02 -24.73 -24.69
CA VAL A 636 -6.41 -23.53 -25.42
C VAL A 636 -5.30 -23.18 -26.41
N PRO A 637 -5.48 -23.40 -27.73
CA PRO A 637 -4.51 -22.99 -28.73
C PRO A 637 -4.25 -21.48 -28.67
N LEU A 638 -3.02 -21.07 -28.97
CA LEU A 638 -2.58 -19.68 -28.85
C LEU A 638 -3.44 -18.72 -29.68
N LYS A 639 -3.87 -19.14 -30.88
CA LYS A 639 -4.82 -18.39 -31.71
C LYS A 639 -6.14 -18.09 -31.00
N GLN A 640 -6.65 -19.06 -30.24
CA GLN A 640 -7.86 -18.90 -29.44
C GLN A 640 -7.59 -18.00 -28.23
N ALA A 641 -6.46 -18.18 -27.54
CA ALA A 641 -6.04 -17.31 -26.44
C ALA A 641 -5.94 -15.83 -26.89
N LEU A 642 -5.38 -15.59 -28.07
CA LEU A 642 -5.23 -14.26 -28.68
C LEU A 642 -6.57 -13.62 -29.08
N SER A 643 -7.58 -14.41 -29.44
CA SER A 643 -8.90 -13.89 -29.79
C SER A 643 -9.62 -13.22 -28.61
N ASN A 644 -9.25 -13.59 -27.37
CA ASN A 644 -9.81 -13.01 -26.16
C ASN A 644 -8.78 -13.01 -25.01
N ARG A 645 -7.70 -12.25 -25.20
CA ARG A 645 -6.55 -12.21 -24.27
C ARG A 645 -6.96 -11.92 -22.83
N GLU A 646 -7.83 -10.94 -22.64
CA GLU A 646 -8.27 -10.51 -21.32
C GLU A 646 -8.97 -11.65 -20.55
N MET A 647 -9.88 -12.37 -21.19
CA MET A 647 -10.58 -13.49 -20.56
C MET A 647 -9.62 -14.59 -20.11
N TYR A 648 -8.67 -15.02 -20.95
CA TYR A 648 -7.74 -16.09 -20.59
C TYR A 648 -6.71 -15.68 -19.55
N VAL A 649 -6.29 -14.42 -19.53
CA VAL A 649 -5.45 -13.88 -18.44
C VAL A 649 -6.23 -13.84 -17.12
N GLN A 650 -7.50 -13.43 -17.13
CA GLN A 650 -8.35 -13.50 -15.93
C GLN A 650 -8.58 -14.94 -15.46
N MET A 651 -8.72 -15.87 -16.39
CA MET A 651 -8.84 -17.29 -16.08
C MET A 651 -7.55 -17.83 -15.44
N LEU A 652 -6.38 -17.46 -15.96
CA LEU A 652 -5.09 -17.79 -15.35
C LEU A 652 -4.98 -17.25 -13.93
N ILE A 653 -5.33 -15.99 -13.70
CA ILE A 653 -5.31 -15.38 -12.35
C ILE A 653 -6.16 -16.22 -11.38
N ALA A 654 -7.36 -16.62 -11.79
CA ALA A 654 -8.25 -17.44 -10.96
C ALA A 654 -7.69 -18.83 -10.63
N TYR A 655 -6.82 -19.39 -11.48
CA TYR A 655 -6.13 -20.66 -11.22
C TYR A 655 -4.99 -20.47 -10.22
N ILE A 656 -4.16 -19.44 -10.42
CA ILE A 656 -3.07 -19.12 -9.49
C ILE A 656 -3.61 -18.82 -8.09
N ASP A 657 -4.72 -18.08 -7.99
CA ASP A 657 -5.39 -17.78 -6.72
C ASP A 657 -5.92 -19.03 -5.99
N LYS A 658 -6.15 -20.11 -6.72
CA LYS A 658 -6.52 -21.43 -6.16
C LYS A 658 -5.30 -22.30 -5.85
N GLY A 659 -4.09 -21.82 -6.09
CA GLY A 659 -2.86 -22.60 -5.91
C GLY A 659 -2.55 -23.53 -7.09
N ILE A 660 -3.12 -23.31 -8.28
CA ILE A 660 -3.00 -24.20 -9.44
C ILE A 660 -2.19 -23.50 -10.55
N PRO A 661 -1.09 -24.09 -11.04
CA PRO A 661 -0.33 -23.54 -12.16
C PRO A 661 -1.05 -23.73 -13.51
N VAL A 662 -0.70 -22.91 -14.50
CA VAL A 662 -1.14 -23.09 -15.89
C VAL A 662 0.06 -23.56 -16.71
N ILE A 663 -0.04 -24.71 -17.38
CA ILE A 663 1.03 -25.21 -18.26
C ILE A 663 0.92 -24.47 -19.60
N LEU A 664 2.04 -24.15 -20.23
CA LEU A 664 2.07 -23.64 -21.60
C LEU A 664 3.10 -24.40 -22.44
N ASN A 665 2.78 -24.53 -23.73
CA ASN A 665 3.74 -24.79 -24.77
C ASN A 665 4.08 -23.45 -25.42
N ASP A 666 5.30 -22.98 -25.17
CA ASP A 666 5.66 -21.57 -25.23
C ASP A 666 5.71 -20.98 -26.64
N TYR A 667 5.57 -19.66 -26.73
CA TYR A 667 5.74 -18.87 -27.96
C TYR A 667 6.15 -17.45 -27.57
N GLY A 668 6.79 -16.71 -28.47
CA GLY A 668 7.15 -15.30 -28.26
C GLY A 668 8.52 -15.09 -27.64
N ASN A 669 8.72 -13.95 -26.99
CA ASN A 669 10.02 -13.49 -26.48
C ASN A 669 10.27 -14.00 -25.05
N ASN A 670 10.38 -15.32 -24.89
CA ASN A 670 10.56 -15.92 -23.56
C ASN A 670 11.93 -15.59 -22.95
N PRO A 671 12.01 -15.44 -21.60
CA PRO A 671 13.25 -15.18 -20.91
C PRO A 671 14.26 -16.32 -21.17
N HIS A 672 15.52 -15.96 -21.36
CA HIS A 672 16.62 -16.90 -21.57
C HIS A 672 16.49 -17.82 -22.80
N ASN A 673 15.62 -17.52 -23.77
CA ASN A 673 15.39 -18.35 -24.96
C ASN A 673 15.10 -19.83 -24.63
N ARG A 674 14.42 -20.09 -23.51
CA ARG A 674 14.02 -21.45 -23.10
C ARG A 674 12.79 -21.90 -23.90
N PHE A 675 12.99 -22.23 -25.17
CA PHE A 675 11.93 -22.70 -26.07
C PHE A 675 11.45 -24.11 -25.68
N GLY A 676 10.15 -24.27 -25.39
CA GLY A 676 9.48 -25.52 -25.06
C GLY A 676 8.33 -25.38 -24.05
N TRP A 677 8.18 -26.39 -23.19
CA TRP A 677 7.13 -26.42 -22.17
C TRP A 677 7.54 -25.68 -20.89
N GLY A 678 6.59 -24.96 -20.30
CA GLY A 678 6.77 -24.30 -19.00
C GLY A 678 5.47 -24.22 -18.19
N VAL A 679 5.54 -23.52 -17.07
CA VAL A 679 4.39 -23.23 -16.20
C VAL A 679 4.33 -21.76 -15.81
N LEU A 680 3.12 -21.23 -15.76
CA LEU A 680 2.83 -19.93 -15.16
C LEU A 680 2.45 -20.17 -13.71
N VAL A 681 3.21 -19.55 -12.81
CA VAL A 681 3.17 -19.80 -11.36
C VAL A 681 2.80 -18.55 -10.57
N GLY A 682 2.51 -17.44 -11.25
CA GLY A 682 2.17 -16.19 -10.59
C GLY A 682 1.85 -15.08 -11.56
N TYR A 683 1.43 -13.95 -11.00
CA TYR A 683 1.16 -12.73 -11.73
C TYR A 683 1.45 -11.50 -10.86
N ALA A 684 1.68 -10.38 -11.53
CA ALA A 684 1.79 -9.05 -10.95
C ALA A 684 1.00 -8.04 -11.82
N ASP A 685 0.75 -6.85 -11.27
CA ASP A 685 0.06 -5.76 -11.95
C ASP A 685 -1.30 -6.16 -12.55
N TYR A 686 -2.09 -6.93 -11.79
CA TYR A 686 -3.39 -7.45 -12.24
C TYR A 686 -3.31 -8.31 -13.51
N GLY A 687 -2.20 -9.04 -13.67
CA GLY A 687 -1.98 -9.93 -14.80
C GLY A 687 -1.37 -9.25 -16.02
N LYS A 688 -0.82 -8.03 -15.91
CA LYS A 688 0.00 -7.46 -16.99
C LYS A 688 1.38 -8.12 -17.09
N THR A 689 1.89 -8.55 -15.94
CA THR A 689 3.15 -9.29 -15.81
C THR A 689 2.83 -10.67 -15.25
N LEU A 690 3.36 -11.72 -15.87
CA LEU A 690 3.20 -13.11 -15.45
C LEU A 690 4.55 -13.65 -14.96
N LEU A 691 4.50 -14.58 -14.02
CA LEU A 691 5.68 -15.27 -13.50
C LEU A 691 5.76 -16.65 -14.14
N TYR A 692 6.83 -16.88 -14.89
CA TYR A 692 7.07 -18.06 -15.72
C TYR A 692 8.20 -18.91 -15.14
N MET A 693 8.04 -20.23 -15.16
CA MET A 693 9.12 -21.18 -14.90
C MET A 693 9.18 -22.19 -16.04
N GLY A 694 10.38 -22.38 -16.60
CA GLY A 694 10.64 -23.35 -17.66
C GLY A 694 12.01 -24.00 -17.50
N GLY A 695 12.13 -25.23 -18.03
CA GLY A 695 13.36 -26.02 -18.00
C GLY A 695 13.88 -26.30 -16.59
N ASP A 696 15.17 -26.05 -16.39
CA ASP A 696 15.92 -26.25 -15.14
C ASP A 696 15.94 -24.99 -14.23
N GLY A 697 15.07 -24.01 -14.51
CA GLY A 697 14.95 -22.79 -13.70
C GLY A 697 14.57 -23.09 -12.25
N THR A 698 15.25 -22.44 -11.31
CA THR A 698 15.02 -22.57 -9.85
C THR A 698 14.17 -21.44 -9.27
N VAL A 699 14.03 -20.33 -9.99
CA VAL A 699 13.21 -19.16 -9.61
C VAL A 699 12.35 -18.72 -10.81
N PRO A 700 11.16 -18.13 -10.57
CA PRO A 700 10.32 -17.61 -11.65
C PRO A 700 10.92 -16.38 -12.32
N ASP A 701 10.88 -16.37 -13.65
CA ASP A 701 11.20 -15.22 -14.48
C ASP A 701 9.93 -14.37 -14.68
N SER A 702 10.09 -13.04 -14.72
CA SER A 702 9.00 -12.13 -15.07
C SER A 702 8.88 -11.98 -16.59
N ILE A 703 7.67 -12.10 -17.11
CA ILE A 703 7.39 -11.88 -18.54
C ILE A 703 6.11 -11.07 -18.72
N SER A 704 6.11 -10.14 -19.68
CA SER A 704 4.90 -9.36 -19.98
C SER A 704 3.88 -10.20 -20.75
N VAL A 705 2.59 -9.92 -20.56
CA VAL A 705 1.54 -10.59 -21.35
C VAL A 705 1.68 -10.35 -22.84
N GLU A 706 2.18 -9.18 -23.26
CA GLU A 706 2.38 -8.88 -24.69
C GLU A 706 3.51 -9.72 -25.31
N ASP A 707 4.48 -10.17 -24.51
CA ASP A 707 5.56 -11.04 -24.98
C ASP A 707 5.10 -12.51 -25.15
N LEU A 708 4.23 -13.00 -24.26
CA LEU A 708 3.64 -14.35 -24.36
C LEU A 708 2.45 -14.44 -25.32
N LEU A 709 1.68 -13.36 -25.43
CA LEU A 709 0.49 -13.26 -26.29
C LEU A 709 0.67 -12.13 -27.33
N PRO A 710 1.64 -12.26 -28.25
CA PRO A 710 1.97 -11.22 -29.22
C PRO A 710 0.87 -11.08 -30.28
N LYS A 711 0.59 -9.83 -30.67
CA LYS A 711 -0.42 -9.50 -31.70
C LYS A 711 -0.07 -9.98 -33.11
N GLY A 712 1.20 -10.33 -33.36
CA GLY A 712 1.71 -10.74 -34.67
C GLY A 712 1.75 -12.24 -34.92
N TYR A 713 1.12 -13.07 -34.08
CA TYR A 713 1.15 -14.53 -34.24
C TYR A 713 0.51 -14.97 -35.56
N THR A 714 1.26 -15.76 -36.33
CA THR A 714 0.77 -16.53 -37.47
C THR A 714 0.89 -18.01 -37.14
N GLU A 715 -0.25 -18.71 -37.19
CA GLU A 715 -0.29 -20.16 -36.99
C GLU A 715 0.54 -20.86 -38.07
N GLN A 716 1.55 -21.63 -37.65
CA GLN A 716 2.34 -22.47 -38.53
C GLN A 716 1.62 -23.82 -38.69
N ASP A 717 1.61 -24.40 -39.89
CA ASP A 717 0.89 -25.65 -40.15
C ASP A 717 1.52 -26.87 -39.44
N ASP A 718 2.73 -26.73 -38.90
CA ASP A 718 3.55 -27.78 -38.32
C ASP A 718 3.82 -27.64 -36.81
N HIS A 719 3.28 -26.64 -36.10
CA HIS A 719 3.41 -26.49 -34.64
C HIS A 719 2.15 -25.88 -34.00
N CYS A 720 1.74 -26.41 -32.85
CA CYS A 720 0.62 -25.87 -32.06
C CYS A 720 1.09 -25.38 -30.68
N HIS A 721 1.05 -24.07 -30.48
CA HIS A 721 1.30 -23.41 -29.20
C HIS A 721 0.00 -23.18 -28.44
N GLY A 722 0.05 -23.10 -27.11
CA GLY A 722 -1.16 -22.92 -26.32
C GLY A 722 -0.96 -23.08 -24.82
N TRP A 723 -2.05 -22.86 -24.09
CA TRP A 723 -2.12 -22.93 -22.63
C TRP A 723 -3.05 -24.05 -22.19
N LEU A 724 -2.69 -24.75 -21.12
CA LEU A 724 -3.42 -25.87 -20.58
C LEU A 724 -3.99 -25.51 -19.21
N PHE A 725 -5.30 -25.66 -19.09
CA PHE A 725 -6.05 -25.43 -17.87
C PHE A 725 -6.65 -26.76 -17.38
N ILE A 726 -6.25 -27.17 -16.18
CA ILE A 726 -6.76 -28.40 -15.56
C ILE A 726 -8.16 -28.17 -14.97
N GLY A 727 -9.09 -29.05 -15.31
CA GLY A 727 -10.44 -29.03 -14.77
C GLY A 727 -10.58 -29.80 -13.47
N GLU A 728 -11.84 -30.06 -13.09
CA GLU A 728 -12.16 -30.86 -11.91
C GLU A 728 -11.85 -32.36 -12.14
N LYS A 729 -11.50 -33.06 -11.06
CA LYS A 729 -11.36 -34.52 -11.05
C LYS A 729 -12.72 -35.16 -11.33
N GLN A 730 -12.84 -35.89 -12.43
CA GLN A 730 -14.08 -36.53 -12.86
C GLN A 730 -14.24 -37.92 -12.23
N GLU A 731 -13.14 -38.67 -12.13
CA GLU A 731 -13.14 -40.02 -11.59
C GLU A 731 -11.77 -40.39 -11.01
N SER A 732 -11.73 -41.42 -10.16
CA SER A 732 -10.46 -42.00 -9.69
C SER A 732 -10.16 -43.24 -10.51
N LYS A 733 -9.07 -43.21 -11.28
CA LYS A 733 -8.62 -44.31 -12.11
C LYS A 733 -7.71 -45.26 -11.32
N ASP A 734 -7.81 -46.56 -11.60
CA ASP A 734 -6.88 -47.55 -11.04
C ASP A 734 -5.52 -47.44 -11.74
N LEU A 735 -4.46 -47.20 -10.96
CA LEU A 735 -3.10 -47.12 -11.48
C LEU A 735 -2.69 -48.42 -12.19
N ALA A 736 -3.10 -49.59 -11.69
CA ALA A 736 -2.75 -50.86 -12.34
C ALA A 736 -3.33 -50.94 -13.76
N GLU A 737 -4.55 -50.44 -13.95
CA GLU A 737 -5.21 -50.38 -15.26
C GLU A 737 -4.50 -49.41 -16.22
N ILE A 738 -4.13 -48.22 -15.75
CA ILE A 738 -3.41 -47.21 -16.57
C ILE A 738 -2.09 -47.78 -17.10
N TYR A 739 -1.27 -48.35 -16.20
CA TYR A 739 0.02 -48.94 -16.58
C TYR A 739 -0.16 -50.13 -17.53
N ARG A 740 -1.12 -51.01 -17.24
CA ARG A 740 -1.44 -52.17 -18.07
C ARG A 740 -1.89 -51.76 -19.47
N GLU A 741 -2.85 -50.84 -19.57
CA GLU A 741 -3.36 -50.33 -20.85
C GLU A 741 -2.22 -49.72 -21.68
N ARG A 742 -1.40 -48.87 -21.05
CA ARG A 742 -0.29 -48.22 -21.76
C ARG A 742 0.70 -49.24 -22.32
N ILE A 743 1.12 -50.24 -21.54
CA ILE A 743 2.05 -51.28 -21.98
C ILE A 743 1.46 -52.10 -23.13
N LEU A 744 0.20 -52.54 -23.01
CA LEU A 744 -0.45 -53.36 -24.05
C LEU A 744 -0.71 -52.60 -25.35
N THR A 745 -0.72 -51.27 -25.30
CA THR A 745 -0.88 -50.40 -26.47
C THR A 745 0.45 -49.86 -27.01
N LEU A 746 1.60 -50.16 -26.40
CA LEU A 746 2.93 -49.77 -26.92
C LEU A 746 3.16 -50.20 -28.37
N PRO A 747 2.78 -51.40 -28.84
CA PRO A 747 2.89 -51.79 -30.24
C PRO A 747 2.29 -50.77 -31.22
N GLN A 748 1.13 -50.19 -30.88
CA GLN A 748 0.46 -49.20 -31.73
C GLN A 748 1.29 -47.92 -31.83
N LEU A 749 1.94 -47.53 -30.73
CA LEU A 749 2.78 -46.35 -30.68
C LEU A 749 4.12 -46.58 -31.40
N LEU A 750 4.80 -47.68 -31.12
CA LEU A 750 6.12 -48.01 -31.66
C LEU A 750 6.12 -48.34 -33.16
N THR A 751 4.95 -48.59 -33.75
CA THR A 751 4.80 -48.88 -35.20
C THR A 751 4.20 -47.72 -35.99
N TYR A 752 3.90 -46.60 -35.32
CA TYR A 752 3.32 -45.42 -35.95
C TYR A 752 4.21 -44.89 -37.08
N GLU A 753 3.55 -44.54 -38.19
CA GLU A 753 4.18 -43.89 -39.32
C GLU A 753 3.20 -42.94 -39.98
N GLY A 754 3.50 -41.65 -39.89
CA GLY A 754 2.80 -40.59 -40.59
C GLY A 754 3.57 -40.13 -41.83
N GLU A 755 3.01 -39.10 -42.46
CA GLU A 755 3.63 -38.40 -43.60
C GLU A 755 4.95 -37.74 -43.19
N ASN A 756 4.97 -37.09 -42.01
CA ASN A 756 6.05 -36.19 -41.61
C ASN A 756 7.04 -36.80 -40.61
N TYR A 757 6.65 -37.84 -39.87
CA TYR A 757 7.51 -38.48 -38.87
C TYR A 757 7.07 -39.93 -38.61
N CYS A 758 7.92 -40.69 -37.93
CA CYS A 758 7.66 -42.09 -37.58
C CYS A 758 8.27 -42.44 -36.23
N PHE A 759 7.81 -43.54 -35.64
CA PHE A 759 8.18 -43.98 -34.29
C PHE A 759 8.82 -45.38 -34.25
N GLY A 760 9.45 -45.69 -33.12
CA GLY A 760 9.99 -47.01 -32.78
C GLY A 760 10.98 -47.58 -33.80
N GLY A 761 10.78 -48.84 -34.21
CA GLY A 761 11.69 -49.52 -35.14
C GLY A 761 11.77 -48.83 -36.51
N LYS A 762 10.67 -48.23 -36.98
CA LYS A 762 10.66 -47.47 -38.23
C LYS A 762 11.45 -46.17 -38.12
N ALA A 763 11.40 -45.50 -36.98
CA ALA A 763 12.19 -44.29 -36.71
C ALA A 763 13.70 -44.58 -36.83
N PHE A 764 14.18 -45.66 -36.20
CA PHE A 764 15.57 -46.07 -36.30
C PHE A 764 15.99 -46.38 -37.74
N ARG A 765 15.15 -47.09 -38.50
CA ARG A 765 15.45 -47.42 -39.91
C ARG A 765 15.43 -46.18 -40.80
N ALA A 766 14.48 -45.28 -40.60
CA ALA A 766 14.42 -44.02 -41.34
C ALA A 766 15.64 -43.14 -41.06
N TRP A 767 16.07 -43.06 -39.79
CA TRP A 767 17.29 -42.36 -39.39
C TRP A 767 18.54 -42.98 -40.02
N ALA A 768 18.69 -44.31 -39.93
CA ALA A 768 19.78 -45.06 -40.54
C ALA A 768 19.86 -44.84 -42.05
N ASP A 769 18.71 -44.95 -42.73
CA ASP A 769 18.59 -44.74 -44.17
C ASP A 769 18.95 -43.32 -44.58
N HIS A 770 18.54 -42.31 -43.80
CA HIS A 770 18.84 -40.92 -44.11
C HIS A 770 20.34 -40.62 -44.04
N ILE A 771 21.00 -41.15 -43.01
CA ILE A 771 22.46 -41.07 -42.85
C ILE A 771 23.16 -41.82 -43.99
N GLU A 772 22.80 -43.09 -44.25
CA GLU A 772 23.51 -43.94 -45.20
C GLU A 772 23.38 -43.46 -46.65
N LYS A 773 22.17 -42.98 -47.04
CA LYS A 773 21.88 -42.41 -48.37
C LYS A 773 22.62 -41.10 -48.63
N GLY A 774 23.31 -40.55 -47.63
CA GLY A 774 24.22 -39.42 -47.80
C GLY A 774 23.55 -38.06 -47.67
N TYR A 775 22.49 -37.92 -46.87
CA TYR A 775 21.86 -36.62 -46.61
C TYR A 775 22.88 -35.55 -46.16
N PHE A 776 23.81 -35.93 -45.28
CA PHE A 776 24.85 -35.04 -44.77
C PHE A 776 25.99 -34.76 -45.75
N GLU A 777 26.06 -35.42 -46.91
CA GLU A 777 27.13 -35.18 -47.92
C GLU A 777 27.09 -33.76 -48.48
N GLN A 778 25.92 -33.13 -48.50
CA GLN A 778 25.69 -31.82 -49.12
C GLN A 778 25.58 -30.69 -48.11
N ILE A 779 25.57 -31.00 -46.80
CA ILE A 779 25.43 -30.03 -45.71
C ILE A 779 26.79 -29.39 -45.41
N THR A 780 26.84 -28.06 -45.36
CA THR A 780 28.06 -27.34 -44.95
C THR A 780 28.16 -27.24 -43.41
N PRO A 781 29.35 -26.97 -42.84
CA PRO A 781 29.49 -26.73 -41.40
C PRO A 781 28.58 -25.62 -40.86
N GLU A 782 28.28 -24.59 -41.67
CA GLU A 782 27.40 -23.49 -41.29
C GLU A 782 25.91 -23.88 -41.31
N GLU A 783 25.52 -24.85 -42.15
CA GLU A 783 24.16 -25.37 -42.25
C GLU A 783 23.88 -26.48 -41.22
N PHE A 784 24.92 -27.05 -40.62
CA PHE A 784 24.80 -28.17 -39.69
C PHE A 784 24.29 -27.75 -38.31
N ASP A 785 22.97 -27.78 -38.13
CA ASP A 785 22.35 -27.76 -36.81
C ASP A 785 22.47 -29.14 -36.15
N ASN A 786 23.51 -29.29 -35.32
CA ASN A 786 23.78 -30.55 -34.63
C ASN A 786 22.59 -31.02 -33.75
N TRP A 787 21.82 -30.11 -33.16
CA TRP A 787 20.71 -30.48 -32.29
C TRP A 787 19.52 -31.00 -33.08
N GLY A 788 18.97 -30.16 -33.97
CA GLY A 788 17.75 -30.48 -34.72
C GLY A 788 17.93 -31.57 -35.76
N MET A 789 19.14 -31.75 -36.29
CA MET A 789 19.41 -32.74 -37.34
C MET A 789 19.80 -34.13 -36.83
N HIS A 790 20.41 -34.25 -35.64
CA HIS A 790 20.92 -35.54 -35.15
C HIS A 790 20.83 -35.74 -33.63
N THR A 791 21.31 -34.80 -32.83
CA THR A 791 21.53 -35.00 -31.38
C THR A 791 20.23 -35.15 -30.59
N VAL A 792 19.12 -34.53 -31.02
CA VAL A 792 17.80 -34.76 -30.38
C VAL A 792 17.39 -36.24 -30.42
N TYR A 793 17.71 -36.96 -31.50
CA TYR A 793 17.38 -38.37 -31.65
C TYR A 793 18.26 -39.25 -30.77
N VAL A 794 19.52 -38.86 -30.57
CA VAL A 794 20.44 -39.49 -29.60
C VAL A 794 19.93 -39.29 -28.18
N CYS A 795 19.45 -38.08 -27.84
CA CYS A 795 18.85 -37.79 -26.53
C CYS A 795 17.62 -38.67 -26.23
N CYS A 796 16.75 -38.85 -27.23
CA CYS A 796 15.61 -39.77 -27.11
C CYS A 796 16.09 -41.22 -26.90
N LEU A 797 17.05 -41.69 -27.69
CA LEU A 797 17.62 -43.04 -27.58
C LEU A 797 18.26 -43.30 -26.22
N ALA A 798 19.01 -42.33 -25.69
CA ALA A 798 19.65 -42.41 -24.39
C ALA A 798 18.60 -42.53 -23.28
N THR A 799 17.53 -41.73 -23.37
CA THR A 799 16.41 -41.79 -22.43
C THR A 799 15.67 -43.12 -22.51
N ASN A 800 15.38 -43.61 -23.72
CA ASN A 800 14.71 -44.90 -23.94
C ASN A 800 15.50 -46.07 -23.35
N SER A 801 16.82 -46.03 -23.45
CA SER A 801 17.70 -47.13 -23.02
C SER A 801 17.85 -47.25 -21.50
N GLY A 802 17.54 -46.19 -20.73
CA GLY A 802 17.67 -46.18 -19.27
C GLY A 802 16.38 -45.83 -18.50
N GLY A 803 15.54 -44.96 -19.05
CA GLY A 803 14.38 -44.36 -18.38
C GLY A 803 13.12 -45.22 -18.32
N CYS A 804 13.01 -46.27 -19.16
CA CYS A 804 11.83 -47.14 -19.18
C CYS A 804 11.71 -48.08 -17.97
N LYS A 805 12.83 -48.45 -17.35
CA LYS A 805 12.87 -49.50 -16.32
C LYS A 805 11.97 -49.19 -15.13
N GLY A 806 11.98 -47.94 -14.64
CA GLY A 806 11.18 -47.55 -13.48
C GLY A 806 9.67 -47.72 -13.71
N PHE A 807 9.18 -47.32 -14.88
CA PHE A 807 7.77 -47.47 -15.25
C PHE A 807 7.39 -48.95 -15.42
N LEU A 808 8.26 -49.74 -16.06
CA LEU A 808 8.05 -51.18 -16.28
C LEU A 808 8.07 -51.98 -14.97
N ASP A 809 9.01 -51.69 -14.07
CA ASP A 809 9.07 -52.32 -12.75
C ASP A 809 7.81 -52.01 -11.92
N LYS A 810 7.34 -50.75 -11.95
CA LYS A 810 6.11 -50.34 -11.27
C LYS A 810 4.89 -51.03 -11.88
N ALA A 811 4.82 -51.16 -13.20
CA ALA A 811 3.76 -51.93 -13.86
C ALA A 811 3.75 -53.40 -13.44
N LEU A 812 4.91 -54.05 -13.40
CA LEU A 812 5.03 -55.45 -12.99
C LEU A 812 4.70 -55.65 -11.51
N ALA A 813 5.03 -54.67 -10.66
CA ALA A 813 4.65 -54.67 -9.25
C ALA A 813 3.14 -54.53 -9.04
N LEU A 814 2.48 -53.70 -9.84
CA LEU A 814 1.02 -53.50 -9.81
C LEU A 814 0.26 -54.69 -10.44
N ASP A 815 0.81 -55.30 -11.48
CA ASP A 815 0.25 -56.49 -12.13
C ASP A 815 1.31 -57.58 -12.38
N PRO A 816 1.51 -58.49 -11.42
CA PRO A 816 2.48 -59.57 -11.51
C PRO A 816 2.27 -60.57 -12.67
N ASN A 817 1.10 -60.54 -13.34
CA ASN A 817 0.81 -61.43 -14.46
C ASN A 817 1.51 -60.98 -15.75
N MET A 818 1.97 -59.73 -15.83
CA MET A 818 2.68 -59.17 -16.99
C MET A 818 4.16 -59.61 -17.05
N THR A 819 4.42 -60.90 -16.81
CA THR A 819 5.77 -61.48 -16.71
C THR A 819 6.68 -61.25 -17.94
N PHE A 820 6.10 -60.94 -19.10
CA PHE A 820 6.85 -60.59 -20.31
C PHE A 820 7.61 -59.25 -20.19
N ILE A 821 7.24 -58.39 -19.23
CA ILE A 821 7.90 -57.11 -18.97
C ILE A 821 9.41 -57.30 -18.71
N SER A 822 9.82 -58.35 -18.00
CA SER A 822 11.25 -58.61 -17.76
C SER A 822 12.05 -58.80 -19.05
N GLY A 823 11.44 -59.37 -20.09
CA GLY A 823 12.04 -59.49 -21.42
C GLY A 823 12.16 -58.13 -22.12
N ILE A 824 11.17 -57.24 -21.94
CA ILE A 824 11.22 -55.87 -22.47
C ILE A 824 12.32 -55.05 -21.79
N ILE A 825 12.44 -55.14 -20.46
CA ILE A 825 13.52 -54.46 -19.71
C ILE A 825 14.89 -54.90 -20.24
N GLU A 826 15.08 -56.19 -20.50
CA GLU A 826 16.33 -56.71 -21.05
C GLU A 826 16.61 -56.20 -22.48
N LEU A 827 15.58 -56.06 -23.32
CA LEU A 827 15.72 -55.49 -24.67
C LEU A 827 16.14 -54.01 -24.63
N TYR A 828 15.56 -53.19 -23.76
CA TYR A 828 16.01 -51.80 -23.58
C TYR A 828 17.39 -51.70 -22.90
N ARG A 829 17.72 -52.62 -21.98
CA ARG A 829 19.08 -52.70 -21.44
C ARG A 829 20.10 -53.00 -22.55
N LYS A 830 19.73 -53.86 -23.50
CA LYS A 830 20.54 -54.17 -24.67
C LYS A 830 20.74 -52.95 -25.58
N THR A 831 19.71 -52.11 -25.75
CA THR A 831 19.89 -50.83 -26.47
C THR A 831 20.83 -49.88 -25.72
N GLY A 832 20.84 -49.90 -24.38
CA GLY A 832 21.84 -49.18 -23.59
C GLY A 832 23.27 -49.55 -23.97
N HIS A 833 23.58 -50.85 -24.04
CA HIS A 833 24.90 -51.32 -24.49
C HIS A 833 25.20 -50.87 -25.92
N TYR A 834 24.24 -51.02 -26.84
CA TYR A 834 24.42 -50.57 -28.22
C TYR A 834 24.70 -49.07 -28.35
N TRP A 835 24.23 -48.27 -27.38
CA TRP A 835 24.49 -46.83 -27.35
C TRP A 835 25.88 -46.52 -26.81
N ASN A 836 26.22 -47.08 -25.65
CA ASN A 836 27.45 -46.81 -24.92
C ASN A 836 27.75 -48.03 -24.02
N ASP A 837 28.86 -48.73 -24.27
CA ASP A 837 29.29 -50.01 -23.66
C ASP A 837 29.09 -51.29 -24.53
N ASP A 838 29.38 -51.24 -25.84
CA ASP A 838 29.41 -52.40 -26.75
C ASP A 838 30.81 -52.64 -27.33
N ASN A 839 31.80 -52.77 -26.43
CA ASN A 839 33.19 -53.12 -26.73
C ASN A 839 33.84 -52.26 -27.84
N GLY A 840 33.53 -50.96 -27.89
CA GLY A 840 34.07 -50.03 -28.88
C GLY A 840 33.41 -50.11 -30.26
N THR A 841 32.27 -50.80 -30.36
CA THR A 841 31.40 -50.81 -31.55
C THR A 841 30.04 -50.18 -31.31
N ASP A 842 29.79 -49.64 -30.11
CA ASP A 842 28.59 -48.88 -29.76
C ASP A 842 28.47 -47.56 -30.54
N LEU A 843 27.28 -46.98 -30.52
CA LEU A 843 26.95 -45.77 -31.28
C LEU A 843 27.86 -44.58 -30.93
N GLU A 844 28.19 -44.40 -29.64
CA GLU A 844 29.11 -43.37 -29.17
C GLU A 844 30.53 -43.61 -29.72
N ALA A 845 31.08 -44.82 -29.59
CA ALA A 845 32.41 -45.16 -30.13
C ALA A 845 32.49 -45.03 -31.67
N LEU A 846 31.37 -45.23 -32.38
CA LEU A 846 31.27 -45.06 -33.83
C LEU A 846 31.20 -43.59 -34.28
N GLY A 847 31.07 -42.64 -33.36
CA GLY A 847 30.90 -41.21 -33.66
C GLY A 847 29.48 -40.87 -34.14
N GLY A 848 28.50 -41.67 -33.76
CA GLY A 848 27.07 -41.44 -34.06
C GLY A 848 26.24 -41.07 -32.84
N GLY A 849 26.85 -40.97 -31.65
CA GLY A 849 26.22 -40.60 -30.39
C GLY A 849 26.28 -39.08 -30.14
N PHE A 850 26.49 -38.68 -28.87
CA PHE A 850 26.60 -37.26 -28.51
C PHE A 850 27.88 -36.62 -29.04
N ASN A 851 28.91 -37.42 -29.28
CA ASN A 851 30.18 -37.03 -29.90
C ASN A 851 30.15 -36.93 -31.45
N VAL A 852 28.96 -36.89 -32.07
CA VAL A 852 28.82 -36.83 -33.53
C VAL A 852 29.51 -35.61 -34.13
N THR A 853 30.14 -35.79 -35.28
CA THR A 853 30.67 -34.69 -36.10
C THR A 853 30.15 -34.80 -37.52
N LEU A 854 30.07 -33.67 -38.23
CA LEU A 854 29.65 -33.64 -39.63
C LEU A 854 30.58 -34.53 -40.50
N GLU A 855 31.87 -34.54 -40.22
CA GLU A 855 32.84 -35.38 -40.94
C GLU A 855 32.56 -36.89 -40.73
N ALA A 856 32.11 -37.29 -39.54
CA ALA A 856 31.74 -38.68 -39.26
C ALA A 856 30.49 -39.10 -40.06
N LEU A 857 29.52 -38.21 -40.21
CA LEU A 857 28.30 -38.44 -41.00
C LEU A 857 28.57 -38.39 -42.52
N GLN A 858 29.58 -37.64 -42.96
CA GLN A 858 29.97 -37.55 -44.37
C GLN A 858 30.85 -38.73 -44.83
N ASP A 859 31.68 -39.29 -43.94
CA ASP A 859 32.51 -40.45 -44.25
C ASP A 859 31.65 -41.71 -44.53
N LYS A 860 31.72 -42.21 -45.76
CA LYS A 860 30.92 -43.37 -46.23
C LYS A 860 31.13 -44.64 -45.41
N SER A 861 32.34 -44.87 -44.89
CA SER A 861 32.66 -46.05 -44.09
C SER A 861 32.11 -45.91 -42.67
N LYS A 862 32.28 -44.73 -42.05
CA LYS A 862 31.78 -44.46 -40.70
C LYS A 862 30.26 -44.42 -40.65
N ARG A 863 29.62 -43.66 -41.54
CA ARG A 863 28.16 -43.51 -41.56
C ARG A 863 27.43 -44.82 -41.84
N LYS A 864 28.04 -45.73 -42.61
CA LYS A 864 27.50 -47.09 -42.80
C LYS A 864 27.48 -47.87 -41.49
N LYS A 865 28.56 -47.82 -40.71
CA LYS A 865 28.61 -48.49 -39.39
C LYS A 865 27.59 -47.89 -38.41
N ILE A 866 27.42 -46.57 -38.44
CA ILE A 866 26.39 -45.86 -37.65
C ILE A 866 25.00 -46.37 -38.06
N ALA A 867 24.68 -46.39 -39.36
CA ALA A 867 23.41 -46.87 -39.88
C ALA A 867 23.14 -48.35 -39.54
N ASP A 868 24.15 -49.22 -39.68
CA ASP A 868 24.03 -50.64 -39.30
C ASP A 868 23.75 -50.80 -37.81
N LYS A 869 24.38 -49.99 -36.95
CA LYS A 869 24.09 -49.99 -35.50
C LYS A 869 22.66 -49.53 -35.23
N LEU A 870 22.21 -48.44 -35.87
CA LEU A 870 20.82 -47.95 -35.77
C LEU A 870 19.79 -49.01 -36.18
N ARG A 871 20.08 -49.83 -37.19
CA ARG A 871 19.21 -50.97 -37.55
C ARG A 871 19.15 -52.04 -36.48
N ALA A 872 20.26 -52.30 -35.75
CA ALA A 872 20.25 -53.22 -34.61
C ALA A 872 19.37 -52.73 -33.45
N PHE A 873 19.28 -51.41 -33.24
CA PHE A 873 18.29 -50.83 -32.32
C PHE A 873 16.85 -51.09 -32.81
N ALA A 874 16.61 -50.92 -34.11
CA ALA A 874 15.30 -51.19 -34.71
C ALA A 874 14.84 -52.64 -34.46
N ASP A 875 15.74 -53.61 -34.60
CA ASP A 875 15.45 -55.02 -34.35
C ASP A 875 15.06 -55.29 -32.89
N CYS A 876 15.64 -54.55 -31.93
CA CYS A 876 15.22 -54.63 -30.53
C CYS A 876 13.80 -54.09 -30.33
N MET A 877 13.44 -52.98 -30.99
CA MET A 877 12.10 -52.39 -30.90
C MET A 877 11.03 -53.27 -31.56
N ASP A 878 11.38 -53.95 -32.66
CA ASP A 878 10.49 -54.93 -33.30
C ASP A 878 10.26 -56.13 -32.37
N GLU A 879 11.30 -56.62 -31.68
CA GLU A 879 11.14 -57.70 -30.70
C GLU A 879 10.31 -57.26 -29.48
N VAL A 880 10.47 -56.03 -28.98
CA VAL A 880 9.60 -55.47 -27.92
C VAL A 880 8.14 -55.54 -28.36
N THR A 881 7.86 -55.11 -29.60
CA THR A 881 6.51 -55.17 -30.18
C THR A 881 6.00 -56.61 -30.28
N ALA A 882 6.84 -57.53 -30.78
CA ALA A 882 6.49 -58.95 -30.93
C ALA A 882 6.26 -59.67 -29.60
N VAL A 883 6.99 -59.32 -28.53
CA VAL A 883 6.78 -59.85 -27.17
C VAL A 883 5.39 -59.47 -26.66
N ILE A 884 4.99 -58.20 -26.83
CA ILE A 884 3.69 -57.70 -26.36
C ILE A 884 2.54 -58.33 -27.14
N GLU A 885 2.63 -58.39 -28.47
CA GLU A 885 1.58 -58.98 -29.30
C GLU A 885 1.42 -60.50 -29.06
N ARG A 886 2.52 -61.23 -28.80
CA ARG A 886 2.45 -62.64 -28.37
C ARG A 886 1.74 -62.83 -27.03
N PHE A 887 1.84 -61.85 -26.13
CA PHE A 887 1.10 -61.88 -24.87
C PHE A 887 -0.38 -61.59 -25.09
N LYS A 888 -0.74 -60.59 -25.91
CA LYS A 888 -2.13 -60.25 -26.23
C LYS A 888 -2.89 -61.36 -26.96
N ALA A 889 -2.18 -62.20 -27.71
CA ALA A 889 -2.75 -63.33 -28.44
C ALA A 889 -3.00 -64.57 -27.56
N LYS A 890 -2.50 -64.60 -26.32
CA LYS A 890 -2.73 -65.65 -25.32
C LYS A 890 -3.83 -65.22 -24.36
#